data_AF-A0A1C6BWL6-F1
#
_entry.id   AF-A0A1C6BWL6-F1
#
_cell.length_a   1.000
_cell.length_b   1.000
_cell.length_c   1.000
_cell.angle_alpha   90.00
_cell.angle_beta   90.00
_cell.angle_gamma   90.00
#
_symmetry.space_group_name_H-M   'P 1'
#
loop_
_entity.id
_entity.type
_entity.pdbx_description
1 polymer ?
#
loop_
_entity_poly.entity_id
_entity_poly.type
_entity_poly.pdbx_seq_one_letter_code
_entity_poly.pdbx_strand_id
1 'polypeptide(L)'
;MGKSKSKIKSLSGPKLIRILFPEIQVIDHIKENGMINKEYFKKNKKVLNNNIMNTKGKIGEKILSNKDKISSFDEQLVSNMSSDTKNIKASKTVNINNTKLNTNREELDKVFNLVENTLSDYVLGQKEYLSKLAIAFKRPFVYGNKNGVSNTIFVTGPKGSGRHLSIKAITKFLKEEKIIKRNGVYSIDLLKYKLEKDADNLFLSDLYNALYGSEQVIVFDNFEKCHQSVLDLLSKLVIDEKIKLNRRYMDQLGQLVDVTGKGNLTLNTTDEILANGKYLVFITEKNEEYIKNTFSNNFMKKINDIISTVELTRESLSIICKFILNEYKTKINNNLHISIEFDNSVLNYVLEKFDKSIGAHGLDEFVEKHIYAPLVELELTGKINNDYIYELKLENDELVLVNQLESIKLSSILKVTESDSLSDLNKELDNIIGLSSVKEFIRKLEDNIKIQNIRKNNGAKEAKLSLHMIFTGNPGTGKTTMARIMAKYLKALGYLSSGHLVEVSRNDLVGQYVGETAQKTMNKVNYAMGGILFIDEAYGIARDENDIFGIEAVDTIVKAVEDNRDNLVVILAGYTKEMENFLKTNSGLKSRFNYNVEFEDYTPIELLEISKVIAKSNGYTIDENLDDSLIELFEGKQIKGKNDSGNGRLARNIIEQAIANQSNRLAKLDEKDINKDEVNKLTISDFGLDKKESFNLEEELSQVVGLDEVKEFVRNLEKQLIAKEKRKQVGVNVELSQSLNMIFTGNPGTGKTTVARLIGNLMKNMGILKSGQVIETDRSGLVGQYAGETTKKTTEVFKSALGGVLFIDEAYALMSLENDPLGKEAVDTLVKLIEDFREDIVVILAGYDKEMKDFLNTNSGLKSRFPLSINFKDYDIEELVKIGKLMINSKGFILDGNSEDELEDAIKKEKHKNSTQSGNGRMVRNIIEKAIRNQSSRIAEMDIIDEQSAVLLKEEDFGIYAKSEENFNLDEKLNEVVGLNEVKEFIRSLQAQLKIREQRKSLGLPVDESQTLHMIFKGNPGTGKTTMARIVGEVLYSMGVLNSKTFVETDRSGLVAGYVGQTAIKTKEKIESAIGGILFIDEAYALAQDAGSGSGFGKEAIDALVKGMDDNRDNLLVILAGYSDDMDKFLDINPGLKSRFANIIEFKDYSVDDLLIIADNLFRNKGYVITKEARLKMKDIFKEACKVSDFGNGRYVRNIFEKAVRNQAVRLEKIDNLTKDHLVTIEACDVSEVNL
;
A
#
# COMPACT_ATOMS: atom_id res chain seq x y z
N MET A 1 -43.69 -6.93 47.45
CA MET A 1 -44.21 -6.91 46.07
C MET A 1 -44.50 -5.47 45.67
N GLY A 2 -43.80 -4.92 44.67
CA GLY A 2 -44.04 -3.56 44.17
C GLY A 2 -43.02 -3.13 43.11
N LYS A 3 -43.53 -2.86 41.91
CA LYS A 3 -42.84 -2.62 40.63
C LYS A 3 -41.95 -1.35 40.62
N SER A 4 -40.84 -1.40 39.89
CA SER A 4 -40.05 -0.23 39.47
C SER A 4 -39.76 -0.30 37.96
N LYS A 5 -40.07 0.80 37.27
CA LYS A 5 -39.97 1.01 35.81
C LYS A 5 -38.50 1.21 35.39
N SER A 6 -38.05 0.61 34.28
CA SER A 6 -36.89 1.11 33.51
C SER A 6 -37.28 1.37 32.04
N LYS A 7 -37.10 2.63 31.62
CA LYS A 7 -37.28 3.12 30.25
C LYS A 7 -35.99 2.82 29.46
N ILE A 8 -36.07 2.08 28.37
CA ILE A 8 -35.01 2.04 27.34
C ILE A 8 -35.37 3.05 26.26
N LYS A 9 -34.52 4.06 26.07
CA LYS A 9 -34.69 5.16 25.10
C LYS A 9 -34.22 4.72 23.72
N SER A 10 -35.05 4.95 22.70
CA SER A 10 -34.69 4.94 21.29
C SER A 10 -33.50 5.86 21.01
N LEU A 11 -32.48 5.39 20.29
CA LEU A 11 -31.37 6.23 19.83
C LEU A 11 -31.86 7.19 18.73
N SER A 12 -31.74 8.49 18.97
CA SER A 12 -32.03 9.52 17.98
C SER A 12 -31.03 9.47 16.81
N GLY A 13 -31.51 9.72 15.58
CA GLY A 13 -30.73 9.73 14.32
C GLY A 13 -29.30 10.33 14.34
N PRO A 14 -28.99 11.39 15.12
CA PRO A 14 -27.63 11.89 15.24
C PRO A 14 -26.62 10.89 15.83
N LYS A 15 -27.07 9.93 16.65
CA LYS A 15 -26.19 8.91 17.23
C LYS A 15 -25.86 7.79 16.24
N LEU A 16 -26.75 7.46 15.31
CA LEU A 16 -26.45 6.49 14.25
C LEU A 16 -25.42 7.04 13.26
N ILE A 17 -25.53 8.33 12.93
CA ILE A 17 -24.55 9.04 12.07
C ILE A 17 -23.16 9.05 12.71
N ARG A 18 -23.06 9.18 14.04
CA ARG A 18 -21.79 9.10 14.78
C ARG A 18 -21.16 7.70 14.77
N ILE A 19 -21.94 6.64 14.60
CA ILE A 19 -21.43 5.26 14.54
C ILE A 19 -20.94 4.93 13.12
N LEU A 20 -21.62 5.46 12.09
CA LEU A 20 -21.29 5.21 10.69
C LEU A 20 -20.12 6.08 10.15
N PHE A 21 -19.81 7.22 10.77
CA PHE A 21 -18.72 8.13 10.36
C PHE A 21 -17.83 8.51 11.56
N PRO A 22 -16.74 7.76 11.84
CA PRO A 22 -15.85 7.97 12.99
C PRO A 22 -15.20 9.35 13.01
N GLU A 23 -15.04 10.02 11.86
CA GLU A 23 -14.42 11.35 11.76
C GLU A 23 -15.24 12.42 12.48
N ILE A 24 -16.56 12.23 12.61
CA ILE A 24 -17.45 13.13 13.35
C ILE A 24 -17.19 13.03 14.85
N GLN A 25 -16.84 11.85 15.37
CA GLN A 25 -16.46 11.68 16.77
C GLN A 25 -15.14 12.39 17.08
N VAL A 26 -14.19 12.40 16.14
CA VAL A 26 -12.91 13.10 16.28
C VAL A 26 -13.10 14.62 16.27
N ILE A 27 -13.94 15.15 15.37
CA ILE A 27 -14.24 16.59 15.30
C ILE A 27 -15.02 17.07 16.53
N ASP A 28 -15.98 16.27 17.01
CA ASP A 28 -16.72 16.59 18.24
C ASP A 28 -15.83 16.49 19.48
N HIS A 29 -14.91 15.53 19.56
CA HIS A 29 -13.90 15.45 20.62
C HIS A 29 -12.94 16.64 20.60
N ILE A 30 -12.55 17.12 19.41
CA ILE A 30 -11.73 18.35 19.26
C ILE A 30 -12.51 19.60 19.67
N LYS A 31 -13.84 19.63 19.46
CA LYS A 31 -14.71 20.74 19.87
C LYS A 31 -15.06 20.72 21.35
N GLU A 32 -15.26 19.55 21.95
CA GLU A 32 -15.60 19.38 23.38
C GLU A 32 -14.37 19.50 24.27
N ASN A 33 -13.23 18.90 23.89
CA ASN A 33 -12.04 18.84 24.74
C ASN A 33 -10.93 19.83 24.34
N GLY A 34 -11.01 20.43 23.14
CA GLY A 34 -9.99 21.35 22.64
C GLY A 34 -8.64 20.66 22.37
N MET A 35 -7.94 21.06 21.31
CA MET A 35 -6.62 20.49 20.96
C MET A 35 -5.46 20.96 21.88
N ILE A 36 -5.70 21.80 22.89
CA ILE A 36 -4.64 22.37 23.74
C ILE A 36 -5.20 22.68 25.14
N ASN A 37 -4.60 22.10 26.17
CA ASN A 37 -4.89 22.36 27.59
C ASN A 37 -4.62 23.85 27.94
N LYS A 38 -5.67 24.66 27.99
CA LYS A 38 -5.63 26.11 28.29
C LYS A 38 -5.34 26.44 29.77
N GLU A 39 -5.32 25.46 30.67
CA GLU A 39 -5.01 25.71 32.08
C GLU A 39 -3.51 25.69 32.37
N TYR A 40 -2.72 24.96 31.57
CA TYR A 40 -1.25 24.93 31.69
C TYR A 40 -0.62 26.30 31.34
N PHE A 41 -1.20 27.04 30.38
CA PHE A 41 -0.72 28.38 29.98
C PHE A 41 -1.17 29.53 30.89
N LYS A 42 -2.18 29.34 31.74
CA LYS A 42 -2.64 30.38 32.68
C LYS A 42 -1.81 30.44 33.96
N LYS A 43 -1.23 29.31 34.39
CA LYS A 43 -0.36 29.25 35.58
C LYS A 43 1.02 29.89 35.34
N ASN A 44 1.60 29.72 34.15
CA ASN A 44 2.90 30.31 33.81
C ASN A 44 2.87 31.79 33.38
N LYS A 45 1.70 32.34 33.03
CA LYS A 45 1.53 33.78 32.74
C LYS A 45 1.54 34.66 34.00
N LYS A 46 1.22 34.10 35.18
CA LYS A 46 1.31 34.80 36.46
C LYS A 46 2.73 34.88 37.01
N VAL A 47 3.59 33.91 36.68
CA VAL A 47 5.02 33.93 37.09
C VAL A 47 5.83 34.92 36.24
N LEU A 48 5.50 35.08 34.94
CA LEU A 48 6.13 36.06 34.07
C LEU A 48 5.71 37.52 34.38
N ASN A 49 4.47 37.74 34.84
CA ASN A 49 3.96 39.07 35.18
C ASN A 49 4.53 39.63 36.51
N ASN A 50 5.07 38.80 37.39
CA ASN A 50 5.68 39.27 38.65
C ASN A 50 7.12 39.79 38.47
N ASN A 51 7.85 39.37 37.44
CA ASN A 51 9.20 39.89 37.17
C ASN A 51 9.21 41.18 36.31
N ILE A 52 8.10 41.52 35.65
CA ILE A 52 7.94 42.77 34.88
C ILE A 52 7.46 43.94 35.77
N MET A 53 6.94 43.66 36.97
CA MET A 53 6.53 44.69 37.93
C MET A 53 7.68 45.25 38.79
N ASN A 54 8.83 44.58 38.89
CA ASN A 54 9.94 45.03 39.76
C ASN A 54 11.02 45.89 39.08
N THR A 55 10.95 46.14 37.77
CA THR A 55 11.91 46.99 37.04
C THR A 55 11.30 48.24 36.40
N LYS A 56 10.03 48.55 36.67
CA LYS A 56 9.38 49.84 36.36
C LYS A 56 9.31 50.81 37.55
N GLY A 57 10.00 50.51 38.65
CA GLY A 57 10.12 51.40 39.82
C GLY A 57 11.30 52.37 39.79
N LYS A 58 12.16 52.32 38.77
CA LYS A 58 13.23 53.31 38.59
C LYS A 58 13.22 53.78 37.13
N ILE A 59 13.25 55.10 36.96
CA ILE A 59 13.21 55.83 35.67
C ILE A 59 11.79 56.09 35.13
N GLY A 60 10.86 56.40 36.04
CA GLY A 60 9.84 57.42 35.77
C GLY A 60 10.34 58.74 36.34
N GLU A 61 11.12 59.52 35.59
CA GLU A 61 11.29 60.98 35.75
C GLU A 61 12.19 61.53 34.64
N LYS A 62 11.63 61.56 33.43
CA LYS A 62 11.97 62.36 32.22
C LYS A 62 11.26 61.60 31.10
N ILE A 63 10.03 61.90 30.71
CA ILE A 63 9.50 63.20 30.30
C ILE A 63 7.98 63.16 30.48
N LEU A 64 7.47 64.04 31.34
CA LEU A 64 6.10 64.57 31.26
C LEU A 64 6.13 65.78 30.30
N SER A 65 4.95 66.11 29.74
CA SER A 65 4.66 67.06 28.64
C SER A 65 4.76 66.40 27.25
N ASN A 66 3.71 66.23 26.46
CA ASN A 66 2.35 66.76 26.45
C ASN A 66 1.36 65.66 26.01
N LYS A 67 0.43 65.34 26.89
CA LYS A 67 -0.90 64.80 26.57
C LYS A 67 -1.88 65.90 26.95
N ASP A 68 -2.84 66.16 26.07
CA ASP A 68 -4.17 66.75 26.29
C ASP A 68 -4.51 67.65 25.10
N LYS A 69 -5.60 67.47 24.37
CA LYS A 69 -6.84 66.72 24.61
C LYS A 69 -7.46 66.47 23.23
N ILE A 70 -8.11 65.32 23.07
CA ILE A 70 -9.51 65.22 22.65
C ILE A 70 -9.89 63.74 22.83
N SER A 71 -10.87 63.55 23.72
CA SER A 71 -11.63 62.34 23.93
C SER A 71 -13.03 62.52 23.34
N SER A 72 -13.67 61.37 23.08
CA SER A 72 -15.10 61.12 22.85
C SER A 72 -15.72 61.68 21.57
N PHE A 73 -16.20 60.79 20.69
CA PHE A 73 -17.62 60.38 20.69
C PHE A 73 -17.83 59.17 19.76
N ASP A 74 -18.37 58.10 20.34
CA ASP A 74 -19.14 57.07 19.64
C ASP A 74 -20.64 57.34 19.92
N GLU A 75 -21.50 56.88 19.00
CA GLU A 75 -22.98 56.75 19.06
C GLU A 75 -23.92 57.92 18.68
N GLN A 76 -24.41 57.87 17.42
CA GLN A 76 -25.83 57.95 16.99
C GLN A 76 -25.91 57.37 15.56
N LEU A 77 -26.40 56.14 15.35
CA LEU A 77 -27.79 55.73 15.10
C LEU A 77 -28.48 56.35 13.85
N VAL A 78 -28.69 55.46 12.86
CA VAL A 78 -29.95 55.16 12.16
C VAL A 78 -30.51 56.14 11.11
N SER A 79 -30.55 55.65 9.87
CA SER A 79 -31.77 55.37 9.05
C SER A 79 -31.28 54.93 7.68
N ASN A 80 -31.76 53.94 6.93
CA ASN A 80 -32.95 53.08 6.83
C ASN A 80 -32.52 52.00 5.79
N MET A 81 -33.09 50.81 5.55
CA MET A 81 -34.41 50.25 5.79
C MET A 81 -34.41 48.76 5.36
N SER A 82 -35.37 48.02 5.93
CA SER A 82 -36.08 46.83 5.42
C SER A 82 -35.34 45.50 5.17
N SER A 83 -35.61 44.56 6.11
CA SER A 83 -36.04 43.16 5.92
C SER A 83 -35.20 42.22 5.03
N ASP A 84 -34.55 41.20 5.59
CA ASP A 84 -35.11 39.89 5.98
C ASP A 84 -35.68 39.05 4.82
N THR A 85 -35.28 37.82 4.56
CA THR A 85 -34.11 37.01 4.94
C THR A 85 -34.14 35.75 4.06
N LYS A 86 -32.99 35.34 3.49
CA LYS A 86 -32.52 33.95 3.41
C LYS A 86 -31.19 33.86 2.64
N ASN A 87 -30.12 33.67 3.40
CA ASN A 87 -29.14 32.57 3.28
C ASN A 87 -28.43 32.26 1.94
N ILE A 88 -27.09 32.14 2.06
CA ILE A 88 -26.19 31.13 1.46
C ILE A 88 -25.25 31.55 0.30
N LYS A 89 -23.95 31.50 0.67
CA LYS A 89 -22.72 31.06 -0.03
C LYS A 89 -22.19 31.74 -1.31
N ALA A 90 -20.85 31.85 -1.23
CA ALA A 90 -19.83 31.78 -2.26
C ALA A 90 -19.43 33.08 -2.99
N SER A 91 -18.09 33.23 -3.02
CA SER A 91 -17.27 33.97 -3.99
C SER A 91 -17.57 35.45 -4.24
N LYS A 92 -16.57 36.29 -3.96
CA LYS A 92 -15.94 37.11 -5.02
C LYS A 92 -14.66 37.76 -4.52
N THR A 93 -13.57 37.25 -5.06
CA THR A 93 -12.31 37.92 -5.33
C THR A 93 -12.57 39.32 -5.89
N VAL A 94 -11.98 40.35 -5.29
CA VAL A 94 -11.75 41.63 -5.96
C VAL A 94 -10.24 41.84 -6.03
N ASN A 95 -9.75 41.74 -7.25
CA ASN A 95 -8.43 42.12 -7.70
C ASN A 95 -8.15 43.60 -7.37
N ILE A 96 -6.99 43.87 -6.75
CA ILE A 96 -6.27 45.12 -6.96
C ILE A 96 -4.87 44.76 -7.42
N ASN A 97 -4.69 44.80 -8.75
CA ASN A 97 -3.41 44.94 -9.39
C ASN A 97 -2.89 46.37 -9.19
N ASN A 98 -1.56 46.48 -9.03
CA ASN A 98 -0.73 47.65 -9.31
C ASN A 98 -1.27 49.04 -8.93
N THR A 99 -0.80 49.60 -7.81
CA THR A 99 -0.34 51.01 -7.76
C THR A 99 0.41 51.34 -6.46
N LYS A 100 1.57 51.99 -6.63
CA LYS A 100 2.32 52.88 -5.72
C LYS A 100 2.18 52.69 -4.20
N LEU A 101 3.26 52.19 -3.58
CA LEU A 101 3.66 52.48 -2.20
C LEU A 101 5.18 52.71 -2.24
N ASN A 102 5.66 53.92 -2.56
CA ASN A 102 6.18 54.85 -1.55
C ASN A 102 5.58 54.65 -0.15
N THR A 103 5.89 53.53 0.49
CA THR A 103 5.93 53.47 1.95
C THR A 103 6.96 54.48 2.41
N ASN A 104 6.58 55.37 3.33
CA ASN A 104 7.45 56.39 3.92
C ASN A 104 8.80 55.75 4.28
N ARG A 105 9.90 56.26 3.70
CA ARG A 105 11.26 55.77 3.98
C ARG A 105 11.54 55.75 5.48
N GLU A 106 11.01 56.73 6.21
CA GLU A 106 11.06 56.79 7.68
C GLU A 106 10.31 55.67 8.40
N GLU A 107 9.19 55.18 7.85
CA GLU A 107 8.46 54.04 8.44
C GLU A 107 9.20 52.73 8.20
N LEU A 108 9.74 52.51 6.99
CA LEU A 108 10.60 51.37 6.71
C LEU A 108 11.87 51.39 7.58
N ASP A 109 12.48 52.56 7.77
CA ASP A 109 13.64 52.73 8.64
C ASP A 109 13.29 52.37 10.10
N LYS A 110 12.14 52.81 10.61
CA LYS A 110 11.66 52.45 11.96
C LYS A 110 11.44 50.95 12.13
N VAL A 111 10.81 50.30 11.15
CA VAL A 111 10.50 48.86 11.23
C VAL A 111 11.79 48.03 11.16
N PHE A 112 12.72 48.34 10.25
CA PHE A 112 14.00 47.62 10.19
C PHE A 112 14.88 47.86 11.43
N ASN A 113 14.84 49.05 12.03
CA ASN A 113 15.52 49.30 13.32
C ASN A 113 14.88 48.50 14.47
N LEU A 114 13.56 48.33 14.47
CA LEU A 114 12.86 47.47 15.45
C LEU A 114 13.26 46.01 15.27
N VAL A 115 13.31 45.52 14.03
CA VAL A 115 13.78 44.17 13.70
C VAL A 115 15.23 43.97 14.12
N GLU A 116 16.13 44.94 13.88
CA GLU A 116 17.53 44.88 14.31
C GLU A 116 17.68 44.79 15.84
N ASN A 117 16.92 45.60 16.59
CA ASN A 117 16.93 45.55 18.05
C ASN A 117 16.42 44.20 18.56
N THR A 118 15.32 43.70 18.00
CA THR A 118 14.72 42.41 18.37
C THR A 118 15.64 41.24 17.99
N LEU A 119 16.36 41.34 16.86
CA LEU A 119 17.40 40.39 16.47
C LEU A 119 18.58 40.39 17.44
N SER A 120 19.00 41.55 17.91
CA SER A 120 20.11 41.69 18.86
C SER A 120 19.78 41.07 20.22
N ASP A 121 18.51 41.07 20.61
CA ASP A 121 18.01 40.36 21.80
C ASP A 121 18.00 38.83 21.61
N TYR A 122 17.86 38.35 20.37
CA TYR A 122 17.73 36.93 20.03
C TYR A 122 19.04 36.25 19.63
N VAL A 123 19.96 36.99 18.99
CA VAL A 123 21.28 36.51 18.55
C VAL A 123 22.35 37.30 19.27
N LEU A 124 22.81 36.74 20.39
CA LEU A 124 23.70 37.44 21.33
C LEU A 124 25.14 37.57 20.78
N GLY A 125 25.76 38.71 21.05
CA GLY A 125 27.18 38.96 20.73
C GLY A 125 27.49 39.31 19.27
N GLN A 126 26.48 39.44 18.40
CA GLN A 126 26.66 39.66 16.96
C GLN A 126 26.11 41.01 16.45
N LYS A 127 26.13 42.06 17.29
CA LYS A 127 25.43 43.33 16.99
C LYS A 127 25.80 43.97 15.65
N GLU A 128 27.10 44.07 15.34
CA GLU A 128 27.57 44.65 14.07
C GLU A 128 27.14 43.81 12.85
N TYR A 129 27.21 42.48 12.98
CA TYR A 129 26.76 41.53 11.96
C TYR A 129 25.24 41.66 11.72
N LEU A 130 24.44 41.73 12.78
CA LEU A 130 22.98 41.82 12.68
C LEU A 130 22.52 43.14 12.07
N SER A 131 23.22 44.24 12.37
CA SER A 131 22.97 45.54 11.75
C SER A 131 23.21 45.49 10.24
N LYS A 132 24.36 44.94 9.82
CA LYS A 132 24.66 44.72 8.39
C LYS A 132 23.65 43.78 7.72
N LEU A 133 23.19 42.75 8.44
CA LEU A 133 22.19 41.80 7.94
C LEU A 133 20.82 42.48 7.74
N ALA A 134 20.39 43.32 8.68
CA ALA A 134 19.16 44.09 8.56
C ALA A 134 19.21 45.05 7.34
N ILE A 135 20.36 45.70 7.13
CA ILE A 135 20.60 46.55 5.96
C ILE A 135 20.51 45.72 4.66
N ALA A 136 21.13 44.54 4.61
CA ALA A 136 21.10 43.68 3.43
C ALA A 136 19.68 43.24 3.04
N PHE A 137 18.81 42.94 4.02
CA PHE A 137 17.40 42.62 3.76
C PHE A 137 16.56 43.83 3.37
N LYS A 138 16.98 45.03 3.76
CA LYS A 138 16.31 46.30 3.45
C LYS A 138 16.59 46.81 2.02
N ARG A 139 17.77 46.51 1.46
CA ARG A 139 18.19 46.98 0.13
C ARG A 139 17.15 46.85 -0.99
N PRO A 140 16.42 45.73 -1.16
CA PRO A 140 15.49 45.56 -2.29
C PRO A 140 14.33 46.55 -2.26
N PHE A 141 13.93 46.98 -1.06
CA PHE A 141 12.88 47.99 -0.84
C PHE A 141 13.34 49.41 -1.20
N VAL A 142 14.65 49.63 -1.31
CA VAL A 142 15.25 50.92 -1.72
C VAL A 142 15.54 50.95 -3.21
N TYR A 143 16.01 49.83 -3.80
CA TYR A 143 16.36 49.75 -5.24
C TYR A 143 15.17 49.47 -6.17
N GLY A 144 14.05 48.94 -5.65
CA GLY A 144 12.75 48.96 -6.35
C GLY A 144 12.50 47.86 -7.39
N ASN A 145 13.24 46.74 -7.38
CA ASN A 145 13.07 45.67 -8.38
C ASN A 145 12.18 44.52 -7.84
N LYS A 146 11.18 44.06 -8.62
CA LYS A 146 10.15 43.10 -8.14
C LYS A 146 10.19 41.69 -8.76
N ASN A 147 10.89 41.48 -9.87
CA ASN A 147 10.79 40.23 -10.65
C ASN A 147 12.11 39.42 -10.75
N GLY A 148 13.24 39.96 -10.26
CA GLY A 148 14.57 39.33 -10.31
C GLY A 148 15.03 38.74 -8.97
N VAL A 149 16.33 38.58 -8.74
CA VAL A 149 16.86 38.27 -7.38
C VAL A 149 16.67 39.49 -6.48
N SER A 150 16.06 39.33 -5.30
CA SER A 150 15.86 40.44 -4.36
C SER A 150 17.19 40.96 -3.84
N ASN A 151 18.01 40.08 -3.27
CA ASN A 151 19.41 40.36 -2.93
C ASN A 151 20.19 39.05 -2.82
N THR A 152 21.49 39.10 -3.08
CA THR A 152 22.42 37.99 -2.85
C THR A 152 23.35 38.35 -1.68
N ILE A 153 23.29 37.56 -0.61
CA ILE A 153 23.98 37.84 0.65
C ILE A 153 24.93 36.69 0.98
N PHE A 154 26.20 36.97 1.26
CA PHE A 154 27.12 35.99 1.82
C PHE A 154 27.26 36.20 3.33
N VAL A 155 27.09 35.13 4.10
CA VAL A 155 27.27 35.11 5.55
C VAL A 155 28.45 34.22 5.89
N THR A 156 29.52 34.83 6.42
CA THR A 156 30.78 34.16 6.75
C THR A 156 31.02 34.11 8.27
N GLY A 157 31.90 33.22 8.70
CA GLY A 157 32.39 33.16 10.10
C GLY A 157 32.34 31.77 10.72
N PRO A 158 32.72 31.64 12.00
CA PRO A 158 32.95 30.34 12.65
C PRO A 158 31.66 29.53 12.85
N LYS A 159 31.78 28.22 13.07
CA LYS A 159 30.65 27.35 13.44
C LYS A 159 30.07 27.77 14.79
N GLY A 160 28.75 27.71 14.92
CA GLY A 160 28.07 28.04 16.18
C GLY A 160 28.00 29.54 16.53
N SER A 161 28.34 30.45 15.62
CA SER A 161 28.23 31.92 15.82
C SER A 161 26.81 32.49 15.61
N GLY A 162 25.83 31.63 15.28
CA GLY A 162 24.43 32.04 15.07
C GLY A 162 24.04 32.37 13.62
N ARG A 163 24.85 31.99 12.61
CA ARG A 163 24.60 32.27 11.17
C ARG A 163 23.25 31.77 10.64
N HIS A 164 22.88 30.52 10.93
CA HIS A 164 21.58 29.98 10.51
C HIS A 164 20.43 30.53 11.36
N LEU A 165 20.70 30.74 12.65
CA LEU A 165 19.73 31.27 13.60
C LEU A 165 19.32 32.71 13.23
N SER A 166 20.28 33.56 12.85
CA SER A 166 20.04 34.95 12.45
C SER A 166 19.19 35.05 11.19
N ILE A 167 19.44 34.21 10.17
CA ILE A 167 18.63 34.18 8.93
C ILE A 167 17.21 33.70 9.20
N LYS A 168 17.04 32.67 10.04
CA LYS A 168 15.70 32.21 10.44
C LYS A 168 14.97 33.27 11.27
N ALA A 169 15.66 33.91 12.21
CA ALA A 169 15.09 34.94 13.08
C ALA A 169 14.68 36.19 12.31
N ILE A 170 15.54 36.71 11.41
CA ILE A 170 15.21 37.92 10.64
C ILE A 170 14.02 37.69 9.71
N THR A 171 13.96 36.53 9.07
CA THR A 171 12.83 36.15 8.21
C THR A 171 11.53 36.09 9.02
N LYS A 172 11.57 35.52 10.23
CA LYS A 172 10.41 35.48 11.13
C LYS A 172 9.95 36.89 11.52
N PHE A 173 10.87 37.74 11.97
CA PHE A 173 10.53 39.10 12.42
C PHE A 173 10.05 39.99 11.28
N LEU A 174 10.63 39.88 10.08
CA LEU A 174 10.16 40.61 8.90
C LEU A 174 8.73 40.21 8.49
N LYS A 175 8.30 38.97 8.75
CA LYS A 175 6.90 38.58 8.53
C LYS A 175 5.98 39.10 9.63
N GLU A 176 6.41 39.05 10.89
CA GLU A 176 5.64 39.59 12.01
C GLU A 176 5.31 41.07 11.78
N GLU A 177 6.28 41.81 11.24
CA GLU A 177 6.14 43.21 10.79
C GLU A 177 5.48 43.36 9.40
N LYS A 178 5.00 42.27 8.79
CA LYS A 178 4.30 42.20 7.49
C LYS A 178 5.09 42.75 6.29
N ILE A 179 6.42 42.82 6.38
CA ILE A 179 7.31 43.22 5.29
C ILE A 179 7.39 42.11 4.23
N ILE A 180 7.51 40.86 4.68
CA ILE A 180 7.47 39.67 3.81
C ILE A 180 6.16 38.91 4.00
N LYS A 181 5.62 38.34 2.90
CA LYS A 181 4.27 37.75 2.90
C LYS A 181 4.19 36.39 3.60
N ARG A 182 5.29 35.62 3.69
CA ARG A 182 5.31 34.22 4.15
C ARG A 182 6.55 33.91 4.98
N ASN A 183 6.41 32.96 5.93
CA ASN A 183 7.51 32.48 6.77
C ASN A 183 8.17 31.30 6.07
N GLY A 184 9.49 31.20 6.18
CA GLY A 184 10.22 30.00 5.79
C GLY A 184 11.54 30.35 5.11
N VAL A 185 12.56 29.56 5.46
CA VAL A 185 13.88 29.56 4.83
C VAL A 185 14.01 28.20 4.16
N TYR A 186 14.23 28.17 2.85
CA TYR A 186 14.48 26.94 2.10
C TYR A 186 15.99 26.70 2.05
N SER A 187 16.49 25.69 2.77
CA SER A 187 17.94 25.39 2.84
C SER A 187 18.31 24.31 1.83
N ILE A 188 19.32 24.59 1.01
CA ILE A 188 19.94 23.64 0.08
C ILE A 188 21.39 23.44 0.52
N ASP A 189 21.73 22.21 0.92
CA ASP A 189 23.10 21.84 1.21
C ASP A 189 23.82 21.41 -0.06
N LEU A 190 24.73 22.26 -0.55
CA LEU A 190 25.43 22.03 -1.80
C LEU A 190 26.47 20.90 -1.72
N LEU A 191 26.77 20.39 -0.52
CA LEU A 191 27.54 19.14 -0.33
C LEU A 191 26.99 17.97 -1.13
N LYS A 192 25.67 17.95 -1.39
CA LYS A 192 24.98 16.86 -2.09
C LYS A 192 25.33 16.77 -3.57
N TYR A 193 25.84 17.84 -4.19
CA TYR A 193 26.08 17.91 -5.64
C TYR A 193 27.58 17.88 -5.99
N LYS A 194 28.33 16.93 -5.41
CA LYS A 194 29.79 16.78 -5.60
C LYS A 194 30.22 16.08 -6.89
N LEU A 195 29.34 15.28 -7.50
CA LEU A 195 29.68 14.34 -8.57
C LEU A 195 29.61 14.97 -9.97
N GLU A 196 30.50 14.60 -10.87
CA GLU A 196 30.68 15.22 -12.19
C GLU A 196 29.58 14.87 -13.22
N LYS A 197 28.91 13.72 -13.06
CA LYS A 197 27.79 13.30 -13.91
C LYS A 197 26.46 13.58 -13.22
N ASP A 198 25.60 14.32 -13.90
CA ASP A 198 24.20 14.63 -13.52
C ASP A 198 23.98 15.56 -12.31
N ALA A 199 25.02 16.15 -11.71
CA ALA A 199 24.86 17.14 -10.63
C ALA A 199 23.98 18.34 -11.03
N ASP A 200 24.04 18.77 -12.29
CA ASP A 200 23.23 19.87 -12.80
C ASP A 200 21.74 19.52 -12.82
N ASN A 201 21.38 18.31 -13.25
CA ASN A 201 19.99 17.87 -13.33
C ASN A 201 19.39 17.69 -11.93
N LEU A 202 20.16 17.12 -11.00
CA LEU A 202 19.75 16.96 -9.61
C LEU A 202 19.55 18.34 -8.95
N PHE A 203 20.50 19.25 -9.15
CA PHE A 203 20.43 20.59 -8.59
C PHE A 203 19.31 21.44 -9.19
N LEU A 204 19.03 21.32 -10.51
CA LEU A 204 17.98 22.09 -11.17
C LEU A 204 16.58 21.80 -10.61
N SER A 205 16.30 20.55 -10.23
CA SER A 205 15.02 20.19 -9.60
C SER A 205 14.86 20.84 -8.22
N ASP A 206 15.88 20.73 -7.38
CA ASP A 206 15.88 21.33 -6.03
C ASP A 206 15.85 22.87 -6.09
N LEU A 207 16.57 23.46 -7.05
CA LEU A 207 16.59 24.89 -7.30
C LEU A 207 15.24 25.38 -7.82
N TYR A 208 14.57 24.65 -8.72
CA TYR A 208 13.23 24.99 -9.19
C TYR A 208 12.22 25.01 -8.02
N ASN A 209 12.24 23.97 -7.18
CA ASN A 209 11.38 23.89 -5.99
C ASN A 209 11.64 25.05 -5.03
N ALA A 210 12.89 25.44 -4.83
CA ALA A 210 13.23 26.59 -3.98
C ALA A 210 12.76 27.92 -4.59
N LEU A 211 12.92 28.11 -5.89
CA LEU A 211 12.58 29.37 -6.59
C LEU A 211 11.08 29.55 -6.82
N TYR A 212 10.34 28.48 -7.07
CA TYR A 212 8.88 28.50 -7.27
C TYR A 212 8.11 28.14 -6.00
N GLY A 213 8.82 27.71 -4.95
CA GLY A 213 8.29 27.43 -3.62
C GLY A 213 7.73 28.65 -2.89
N SER A 214 7.18 28.41 -1.70
CA SER A 214 6.45 29.43 -0.94
C SER A 214 7.37 30.37 -0.13
N GLU A 215 8.61 29.96 0.09
CA GLU A 215 9.64 30.55 0.94
C GLU A 215 10.34 31.72 0.23
N GLN A 216 10.47 32.89 0.87
CA GLN A 216 11.07 34.06 0.21
C GLN A 216 12.61 34.09 0.29
N VAL A 217 13.20 33.29 1.18
CA VAL A 217 14.65 33.22 1.41
C VAL A 217 15.14 31.80 1.13
N ILE A 218 16.16 31.69 0.28
CA ILE A 218 16.85 30.44 -0.05
C ILE A 218 18.26 30.51 0.53
N VAL A 219 18.63 29.51 1.32
CA VAL A 219 19.97 29.39 1.93
C VAL A 219 20.74 28.29 1.20
N PHE A 220 21.95 28.61 0.75
CA PHE A 220 22.90 27.67 0.18
C PHE A 220 24.04 27.43 1.17
N ASP A 221 24.14 26.21 1.67
CA ASP A 221 25.21 25.77 2.57
C ASP A 221 26.33 25.07 1.80
N ASN A 222 27.57 25.20 2.27
CA ASN A 222 28.73 24.47 1.76
C ASN A 222 28.99 24.60 0.25
N PHE A 223 28.78 25.78 -0.36
CA PHE A 223 29.03 25.97 -1.79
C PHE A 223 30.48 25.65 -2.19
N GLU A 224 31.44 25.78 -1.25
CA GLU A 224 32.84 25.46 -1.50
C GLU A 224 33.13 23.97 -1.73
N LYS A 225 32.14 23.10 -1.53
CA LYS A 225 32.27 21.65 -1.65
C LYS A 225 31.39 21.05 -2.75
N CYS A 226 30.76 21.83 -3.62
CA CYS A 226 29.96 21.31 -4.73
C CYS A 226 30.73 21.28 -6.06
N HIS A 227 30.17 20.60 -7.06
CA HIS A 227 30.74 20.54 -8.40
C HIS A 227 30.69 21.91 -9.09
N GLN A 228 31.65 22.19 -9.98
CA GLN A 228 31.80 23.49 -10.64
C GLN A 228 30.57 23.88 -11.49
N SER A 229 29.94 22.91 -12.13
CA SER A 229 28.76 23.14 -12.99
C SER A 229 27.55 23.69 -12.22
N VAL A 230 27.39 23.31 -10.94
CA VAL A 230 26.37 23.85 -10.02
C VAL A 230 26.68 25.30 -9.65
N LEU A 231 27.96 25.63 -9.40
CA LEU A 231 28.40 27.01 -9.18
C LEU A 231 28.19 27.88 -10.43
N ASP A 232 28.37 27.31 -11.63
CA ASP A 232 28.13 28.02 -12.89
C ASP A 232 26.64 28.32 -13.10
N LEU A 233 25.74 27.39 -12.73
CA LEU A 233 24.28 27.61 -12.76
C LEU A 233 23.84 28.69 -11.76
N LEU A 234 24.34 28.64 -10.52
CA LEU A 234 24.11 29.68 -9.52
C LEU A 234 24.67 31.04 -9.97
N SER A 235 25.83 31.03 -10.64
CA SER A 235 26.42 32.24 -11.20
C SER A 235 25.53 32.85 -12.27
N LYS A 236 24.99 32.03 -13.19
CA LYS A 236 24.02 32.47 -14.20
C LYS A 236 22.75 33.02 -13.56
N LEU A 237 22.20 32.35 -12.55
CA LEU A 237 20.99 32.82 -11.86
C LEU A 237 21.17 34.22 -11.26
N VAL A 238 22.31 34.50 -10.64
CA VAL A 238 22.58 35.81 -10.01
C VAL A 238 22.89 36.89 -11.04
N ILE A 239 23.58 36.54 -12.15
CA ILE A 239 23.97 37.51 -13.18
C ILE A 239 22.78 37.86 -14.08
N ASP A 240 22.11 36.84 -14.60
CA ASP A 240 21.07 36.96 -15.63
C ASP A 240 19.66 37.05 -15.05
N GLU A 241 19.50 36.83 -13.73
CA GLU A 241 18.21 36.76 -13.00
C GLU A 241 17.26 35.65 -13.49
N LYS A 242 17.72 34.85 -14.46
CA LYS A 242 17.05 33.70 -15.03
C LYS A 242 18.06 32.67 -15.52
N ILE A 243 17.66 31.40 -15.53
CA ILE A 243 18.43 30.31 -16.13
C ILE A 243 17.68 29.82 -17.36
N LYS A 244 18.33 29.83 -18.52
CA LYS A 244 17.80 29.18 -19.72
C LYS A 244 18.10 27.68 -19.67
N LEU A 245 17.07 26.86 -19.82
CA LEU A 245 17.16 25.41 -19.79
C LEU A 245 17.49 24.88 -21.20
N ASN A 246 18.30 23.82 -21.24
CA ASN A 246 18.73 23.20 -22.51
C ASN A 246 17.63 22.31 -23.15
N ARG A 247 16.50 22.11 -22.46
CA ARG A 247 15.42 21.18 -22.81
C ARG A 247 14.06 21.77 -22.42
N ARG A 248 12.97 21.21 -22.95
CA ARG A 248 11.61 21.64 -22.58
C ARG A 248 11.11 20.82 -21.41
N TYR A 249 10.71 21.49 -20.35
CA TYR A 249 10.19 20.84 -19.14
C TYR A 249 8.72 21.18 -18.96
N MET A 250 7.97 20.28 -18.34
CA MET A 250 6.58 20.51 -17.92
C MET A 250 6.49 20.28 -16.42
N ASP A 251 5.82 21.19 -15.70
CA ASP A 251 5.51 20.99 -14.29
C ASP A 251 4.39 19.96 -14.16
N GLN A 252 4.71 18.79 -13.62
CA GLN A 252 3.73 17.79 -13.21
C GLN A 252 3.80 17.65 -11.69
N LEU A 253 2.77 18.13 -10.99
CA LEU A 253 2.61 17.98 -9.54
C LEU A 253 3.79 18.55 -8.72
N GLY A 254 4.43 19.63 -9.19
CA GLY A 254 5.55 20.27 -8.49
C GLY A 254 6.92 19.67 -8.82
N GLN A 255 7.06 18.95 -9.94
CA GLN A 255 8.34 18.48 -10.46
C GLN A 255 8.47 18.78 -11.96
N LEU A 256 9.66 19.28 -12.36
CA LEU A 256 9.97 19.51 -13.77
C LEU A 256 10.31 18.19 -14.48
N VAL A 257 9.46 17.78 -15.42
CA VAL A 257 9.66 16.60 -16.25
C VAL A 257 10.10 17.01 -17.65
N ASP A 258 11.21 16.45 -18.14
CA ASP A 258 11.68 16.66 -19.51
C ASP A 258 10.70 16.04 -20.51
N VAL A 259 10.14 16.86 -21.39
CA VAL A 259 9.17 16.44 -22.43
C VAL A 259 9.74 16.57 -23.85
N THR A 260 11.06 16.74 -23.96
CA THR A 260 11.74 16.89 -25.26
C THR A 260 11.59 15.61 -26.09
N GLY A 261 10.93 15.70 -27.25
CA GLY A 261 10.72 14.58 -28.17
C GLY A 261 9.30 13.97 -28.21
N LYS A 262 8.37 14.44 -27.36
CA LYS A 262 6.93 14.12 -27.47
C LYS A 262 6.24 15.21 -28.29
N GLY A 263 5.48 14.82 -29.32
CA GLY A 263 5.00 15.67 -30.42
C GLY A 263 4.26 16.98 -30.07
N ASN A 264 4.10 17.82 -31.11
CA ASN A 264 3.83 19.26 -31.17
C ASN A 264 2.67 19.93 -30.35
N LEU A 265 2.05 19.30 -29.35
CA LEU A 265 0.90 19.90 -28.65
C LEU A 265 0.88 19.68 -27.11
N THR A 266 2.03 19.67 -26.43
CA THR A 266 2.07 19.78 -24.96
C THR A 266 1.95 21.25 -24.52
N LEU A 267 0.74 21.66 -24.13
CA LEU A 267 0.49 22.95 -23.49
C LEU A 267 1.17 23.01 -22.11
N ASN A 268 1.75 24.16 -21.75
CA ASN A 268 2.46 24.45 -20.48
C ASN A 268 3.90 23.89 -20.32
N THR A 269 4.74 24.01 -21.35
CA THR A 269 6.19 23.76 -21.20
C THR A 269 6.96 25.03 -20.88
N THR A 270 7.97 24.94 -20.01
CA THR A 270 8.89 26.02 -19.64
C THR A 270 10.31 25.68 -20.06
N ASP A 271 10.99 26.64 -20.69
CA ASP A 271 12.40 26.59 -21.11
C ASP A 271 13.29 27.57 -20.33
N GLU A 272 12.72 28.31 -19.38
CA GLU A 272 13.45 29.25 -18.51
C GLU A 272 12.98 29.14 -17.05
N ILE A 273 13.92 29.25 -16.10
CA ILE A 273 13.69 29.35 -14.65
C ILE A 273 13.96 30.78 -14.22
N LEU A 274 13.00 31.43 -13.54
CA LEU A 274 13.15 32.80 -13.03
C LEU A 274 13.53 32.82 -11.54
N ALA A 275 14.31 33.83 -11.13
CA ALA A 275 14.68 34.03 -9.73
C ALA A 275 13.52 34.43 -8.79
N ASN A 276 12.36 34.83 -9.34
CA ASN A 276 11.09 35.01 -8.63
C ASN A 276 11.12 35.90 -7.37
N GLY A 277 11.95 36.94 -7.34
CA GLY A 277 11.99 37.88 -6.21
C GLY A 277 12.59 37.28 -4.93
N LYS A 278 13.33 36.16 -4.99
CA LYS A 278 13.88 35.47 -3.82
C LYS A 278 15.16 36.14 -3.29
N TYR A 279 15.40 36.03 -1.98
CA TYR A 279 16.72 36.31 -1.39
C TYR A 279 17.59 35.06 -1.48
N LEU A 280 18.80 35.20 -2.01
CA LEU A 280 19.77 34.12 -2.11
C LEU A 280 20.86 34.33 -1.07
N VAL A 281 20.93 33.48 -0.06
CA VAL A 281 21.85 33.62 1.07
C VAL A 281 22.85 32.46 1.05
N PHE A 282 24.13 32.76 0.95
CA PHE A 282 25.20 31.77 0.99
C PHE A 282 25.86 31.76 2.37
N ILE A 283 25.88 30.61 3.05
CA ILE A 283 26.51 30.46 4.36
C ILE A 283 27.79 29.63 4.22
N THR A 284 28.92 30.19 4.67
CA THR A 284 30.21 29.49 4.60
C THR A 284 31.14 29.86 5.77
N GLU A 285 32.09 28.99 6.07
CA GLU A 285 33.20 29.27 6.99
C GLU A 285 34.37 29.97 6.29
N LYS A 286 34.36 30.00 4.96
CA LYS A 286 35.43 30.60 4.17
C LYS A 286 35.39 32.13 4.26
N ASN A 287 36.57 32.74 4.17
CA ASN A 287 36.73 34.19 4.22
C ASN A 287 36.30 34.83 2.89
N GLU A 288 36.21 36.16 2.88
CA GLU A 288 35.82 36.93 1.69
C GLU A 288 36.77 36.74 0.50
N GLU A 289 38.07 36.56 0.77
CA GLU A 289 39.08 36.34 -0.27
C GLU A 289 38.85 35.02 -1.03
N TYR A 290 38.47 33.96 -0.32
CA TYR A 290 38.10 32.70 -0.94
C TYR A 290 36.89 32.87 -1.85
N ILE A 291 35.83 33.57 -1.41
CA ILE A 291 34.63 33.84 -2.21
C ILE A 291 35.00 34.57 -3.52
N LYS A 292 35.86 35.59 -3.44
CA LYS A 292 36.35 36.36 -4.60
C LYS A 292 37.13 35.51 -5.61
N ASN A 293 37.84 34.50 -5.13
CA ASN A 293 38.60 33.58 -5.98
C ASN A 293 37.73 32.46 -6.57
N THR A 294 36.64 32.08 -5.89
CA THR A 294 35.74 31.02 -6.35
C THR A 294 34.79 31.49 -7.45
N PHE A 295 34.28 32.72 -7.37
CA PHE A 295 33.30 33.22 -8.33
C PHE A 295 33.87 34.24 -9.32
N SER A 296 33.26 34.33 -10.50
CA SER A 296 33.72 35.25 -11.55
C SER A 296 33.57 36.73 -11.16
N ASN A 297 34.40 37.60 -11.75
CA ASN A 297 34.32 39.06 -11.56
C ASN A 297 32.93 39.64 -11.91
N ASN A 298 32.20 39.04 -12.85
CA ASN A 298 30.86 39.49 -13.21
C ASN A 298 29.82 39.13 -12.15
N PHE A 299 29.97 37.97 -11.50
CA PHE A 299 29.14 37.58 -10.35
C PHE A 299 29.40 38.47 -9.14
N MET A 300 30.68 38.75 -8.84
CA MET A 300 31.06 39.60 -7.71
C MET A 300 30.53 41.04 -7.86
N LYS A 301 30.41 41.58 -9.08
CA LYS A 301 29.79 42.90 -9.32
C LYS A 301 28.31 42.97 -8.95
N LYS A 302 27.63 41.83 -8.81
CA LYS A 302 26.21 41.73 -8.44
C LYS A 302 26.00 41.49 -6.95
N ILE A 303 27.05 41.15 -6.20
CA ILE A 303 26.98 40.95 -4.74
C ILE A 303 27.27 42.27 -4.03
N ASN A 304 26.29 42.75 -3.26
CA ASN A 304 26.43 43.98 -2.48
C ASN A 304 26.71 43.74 -0.99
N ASP A 305 26.50 42.52 -0.49
CA ASP A 305 26.57 42.20 0.94
C ASP A 305 27.34 40.89 1.20
N ILE A 306 28.56 41.03 1.72
CA ILE A 306 29.33 39.94 2.34
C ILE A 306 29.52 40.33 3.80
N ILE A 307 28.96 39.52 4.71
CA ILE A 307 28.81 39.87 6.12
C ILE A 307 29.42 38.75 6.98
N SER A 308 30.30 39.11 7.92
CA SER A 308 30.97 38.15 8.80
C SER A 308 30.43 38.19 10.23
N THR A 309 30.32 37.02 10.84
CA THR A 309 30.07 36.83 12.28
C THR A 309 31.41 36.77 13.04
N VAL A 310 31.38 37.13 14.31
CA VAL A 310 32.54 37.12 15.22
C VAL A 310 32.49 35.91 16.16
N GLU A 311 33.58 35.55 16.81
CA GLU A 311 33.57 34.54 17.88
C GLU A 311 32.78 35.03 19.10
N LEU A 312 32.03 34.13 19.75
CA LEU A 312 31.20 34.47 20.90
C LEU A 312 32.04 34.69 22.16
N THR A 313 31.78 35.77 22.88
CA THR A 313 32.45 36.08 24.15
C THR A 313 31.98 35.16 25.28
N ARG A 314 32.80 35.00 26.33
CA ARG A 314 32.44 34.23 27.54
C ARG A 314 31.16 34.74 28.20
N GLU A 315 30.91 36.05 28.18
CA GLU A 315 29.66 36.65 28.68
C GLU A 315 28.43 36.19 27.87
N SER A 316 28.54 36.18 26.54
CA SER A 316 27.46 35.72 25.66
C SER A 316 27.18 34.23 25.84
N LEU A 317 28.23 33.40 25.96
CA LEU A 317 28.11 31.97 26.23
C LEU A 317 27.47 31.69 27.59
N SER A 318 27.76 32.51 28.60
CA SER A 318 27.14 32.38 29.93
C SER A 318 25.64 32.61 29.91
N ILE A 319 25.19 33.62 29.16
CA ILE A 319 23.76 33.89 29.00
C ILE A 319 23.09 32.73 28.25
N ILE A 320 23.70 32.24 27.17
CA ILE A 320 23.19 31.10 26.39
C ILE A 320 23.09 29.84 27.27
N CYS A 321 24.12 29.54 28.05
CA CYS A 321 24.13 28.37 28.94
C CYS A 321 23.05 28.45 30.03
N LYS A 322 22.77 29.65 30.58
CA LYS A 322 21.63 29.84 31.50
C LYS A 322 20.29 29.56 30.84
N PHE A 323 20.10 29.98 29.58
CA PHE A 323 18.89 29.67 28.83
C PHE A 323 18.74 28.17 28.59
N ILE A 324 19.80 27.50 28.16
CA ILE A 324 19.82 26.03 27.97
C ILE A 324 19.46 25.32 29.27
N LEU A 325 20.12 25.64 30.39
CA LEU A 325 19.82 25.02 31.69
C LEU A 325 18.36 25.24 32.12
N ASN A 326 17.77 26.42 31.85
CA ASN A 326 16.35 26.66 32.14
C ASN A 326 15.40 25.90 31.21
N GLU A 327 15.76 25.73 29.94
CA GLU A 327 15.02 24.89 29.00
C GLU A 327 15.05 23.44 29.46
N TYR A 328 16.22 22.93 29.86
CA TYR A 328 16.38 21.60 30.42
C TYR A 328 15.67 21.43 31.77
N LYS A 329 15.62 22.45 32.64
CA LYS A 329 14.78 22.43 33.85
C LYS A 329 13.32 22.14 33.48
N THR A 330 12.84 22.78 32.43
CA THR A 330 11.47 22.61 31.93
C THR A 330 11.27 21.25 31.27
N LYS A 331 12.25 20.79 30.47
CA LYS A 331 12.26 19.49 29.79
C LYS A 331 12.25 18.33 30.80
N ILE A 332 13.09 18.40 31.83
CA ILE A 332 13.16 17.42 32.93
C ILE A 332 11.83 17.35 33.67
N ASN A 333 11.24 18.49 34.01
CA ASN A 333 9.95 18.51 34.70
C ASN A 333 8.80 17.97 33.84
N ASN A 334 8.78 18.30 32.55
CA ASN A 334 7.71 17.83 31.65
C ASN A 334 7.82 16.33 31.32
N ASN A 335 9.04 15.83 31.13
CA ASN A 335 9.28 14.47 30.63
C ASN A 335 9.52 13.45 31.73
N LEU A 336 10.27 13.83 32.77
CA LEU A 336 10.66 12.95 33.88
C LEU A 336 9.81 13.20 35.14
N HIS A 337 8.98 14.26 35.14
CA HIS A 337 8.19 14.70 36.30
C HIS A 337 9.02 15.03 37.56
N ILE A 338 10.31 15.36 37.37
CA ILE A 338 11.25 15.73 38.44
C ILE A 338 11.34 17.26 38.55
N SER A 339 11.18 17.79 39.75
CA SER A 339 11.43 19.20 40.05
C SER A 339 12.91 19.41 40.42
N ILE A 340 13.68 20.05 39.53
CA ILE A 340 15.12 20.27 39.72
C ILE A 340 15.49 21.76 39.78
N GLU A 341 16.41 22.13 40.67
CA GLU A 341 17.02 23.46 40.76
C GLU A 341 18.52 23.37 40.45
N PHE A 342 19.03 24.28 39.62
CA PHE A 342 20.45 24.33 39.25
C PHE A 342 21.17 25.40 40.05
N ASP A 343 22.22 25.01 40.79
CA ASP A 343 23.09 25.98 41.44
C ASP A 343 23.98 26.73 40.42
N ASN A 344 24.43 27.93 40.77
CA ASN A 344 25.32 28.73 39.92
C ASN A 344 26.68 28.05 39.67
N SER A 345 27.10 27.10 40.51
CA SER A 345 28.31 26.30 40.27
C SER A 345 28.20 25.43 39.01
N VAL A 346 27.00 24.93 38.68
CA VAL A 346 26.75 24.08 37.51
C VAL A 346 26.96 24.87 36.22
N LEU A 347 26.50 26.11 36.18
CA LEU A 347 26.71 27.01 35.04
C LEU A 347 28.20 27.21 34.74
N ASN A 348 28.99 27.48 35.78
CA ASN A 348 30.42 27.70 35.62
C ASN A 348 31.15 26.43 35.15
N TYR A 349 30.73 25.27 35.66
CA TYR A 349 31.29 23.98 35.27
C TYR A 349 31.03 23.66 33.79
N VAL A 350 29.79 23.85 33.32
CA VAL A 350 29.44 23.65 31.90
C VAL A 350 30.25 24.59 31.00
N LEU A 351 30.38 25.86 31.36
CA LEU A 351 31.15 26.85 30.60
C LEU A 351 32.67 26.57 30.57
N GLU A 352 33.19 25.78 31.49
CA GLU A 352 34.61 25.43 31.53
C GLU A 352 34.91 24.14 30.75
N LYS A 353 34.01 23.14 30.80
CA LYS A 353 34.24 21.79 30.30
C LYS A 353 33.61 21.47 28.94
N PHE A 354 32.75 22.33 28.38
CA PHE A 354 32.15 22.10 27.07
C PHE A 354 33.15 22.18 25.91
N ASP A 355 32.84 21.53 24.78
CA ASP A 355 33.67 21.61 23.57
C ASP A 355 33.53 22.98 22.88
N LYS A 356 34.59 23.79 23.00
CA LYS A 356 34.66 25.13 22.42
C LYS A 356 34.78 25.11 20.90
N SER A 357 35.16 23.99 20.28
CA SER A 357 35.37 23.88 18.83
C SER A 357 34.06 23.90 18.02
N ILE A 358 32.93 23.58 18.67
CA ILE A 358 31.59 23.52 18.06
C ILE A 358 30.74 24.76 18.44
N GLY A 359 31.29 25.68 19.25
CA GLY A 359 30.64 26.93 19.65
C GLY A 359 29.48 26.71 20.63
N ALA A 360 28.42 27.53 20.53
CA ALA A 360 27.29 27.47 21.45
C ALA A 360 26.53 26.13 21.44
N HIS A 361 26.60 25.35 20.36
CA HIS A 361 26.04 23.99 20.29
C HIS A 361 26.72 23.02 21.26
N GLY A 362 28.02 23.21 21.54
CA GLY A 362 28.74 22.37 22.48
C GLY A 362 28.22 22.50 23.92
N LEU A 363 27.57 23.62 24.27
CA LEU A 363 26.92 23.80 25.57
C LEU A 363 25.68 22.91 25.72
N ASP A 364 24.85 22.87 24.67
CA ASP A 364 23.62 22.08 24.61
C ASP A 364 23.93 20.57 24.65
N GLU A 365 24.88 20.14 23.83
CA GLU A 365 25.37 18.76 23.80
C GLU A 365 25.95 18.32 25.14
N PHE A 366 26.70 19.20 25.82
CA PHE A 366 27.25 18.90 27.13
C PHE A 366 26.15 18.72 28.19
N VAL A 367 25.13 19.60 28.21
CA VAL A 367 24.01 19.49 29.15
C VAL A 367 23.16 18.25 28.88
N GLU A 368 22.86 17.94 27.63
CA GLU A 368 22.15 16.71 27.26
C GLU A 368 22.92 15.47 27.75
N LYS A 369 24.21 15.40 27.46
CA LYS A 369 25.03 14.21 27.72
C LYS A 369 25.37 14.02 29.19
N HIS A 370 25.73 15.08 29.90
CA HIS A 370 26.29 15.00 31.26
C HIS A 370 25.30 15.32 32.38
N ILE A 371 24.14 15.90 32.05
CA ILE A 371 23.10 16.26 33.03
C ILE A 371 21.79 15.54 32.72
N TYR A 372 21.25 15.69 31.51
CA TYR A 372 19.93 15.12 31.19
C TYR A 372 19.93 13.60 31.11
N ALA A 373 20.84 13.00 30.32
CA ALA A 373 20.95 11.55 30.18
C ALA A 373 21.10 10.78 31.52
N PRO A 374 21.96 11.19 32.48
CA PRO A 374 22.03 10.51 33.77
C PRO A 374 20.77 10.65 34.61
N LEU A 375 20.03 11.75 34.50
CA LEU A 375 18.76 11.92 35.21
C LEU A 375 17.68 11.00 34.64
N VAL A 376 17.64 10.80 33.32
CA VAL A 376 16.77 9.81 32.67
C VAL A 376 17.09 8.40 33.18
N GLU A 377 18.36 8.03 33.26
CA GLU A 377 18.78 6.71 33.75
C GLU A 377 18.39 6.49 35.23
N LEU A 378 18.48 7.54 36.07
CA LEU A 378 18.04 7.46 37.46
C LEU A 378 16.53 7.28 37.61
N GLU A 379 15.73 7.90 36.73
CA GLU A 379 14.28 7.69 36.68
C GLU A 379 13.96 6.25 36.24
N LEU A 380 14.58 5.77 35.16
CA LEU A 380 14.38 4.40 34.65
C LEU A 380 14.79 3.33 35.67
N THR A 381 15.83 3.58 36.46
CA THR A 381 16.28 2.67 37.52
C THR A 381 15.49 2.84 38.84
N GLY A 382 14.52 3.76 38.90
CA GLY A 382 13.66 3.99 40.06
C GLY A 382 14.38 4.60 41.27
N LYS A 383 15.56 5.21 41.08
CA LYS A 383 16.39 5.80 42.15
C LYS A 383 16.04 7.26 42.46
N ILE A 384 15.15 7.87 41.69
CA ILE A 384 14.60 9.20 41.93
C ILE A 384 13.08 9.08 42.13
N ASN A 385 12.53 9.87 43.06
CA ASN A 385 11.10 9.94 43.32
C ASN A 385 10.56 11.35 42.97
N ASN A 386 9.46 11.38 42.23
CA ASN A 386 8.81 12.59 41.72
C ASN A 386 8.21 13.50 42.81
N ASP A 387 8.10 13.03 44.05
CA ASP A 387 7.57 13.80 45.18
C ASP A 387 8.58 14.80 45.78
N TYR A 388 9.87 14.71 45.41
CA TYR A 388 10.93 15.55 45.97
C TYR A 388 11.45 16.61 44.99
N ILE A 389 11.86 17.75 45.55
CA ILE A 389 12.62 18.77 44.82
C ILE A 389 14.11 18.44 44.97
N TYR A 390 14.80 18.31 43.85
CA TYR A 390 16.23 18.02 43.79
C TYR A 390 17.02 19.28 43.44
N GLU A 391 18.16 19.46 44.06
CA GLU A 391 19.12 20.53 43.75
C GLU A 391 20.37 19.91 43.12
N LEU A 392 20.74 20.38 41.93
CA LEU A 392 21.98 19.99 41.27
C LEU A 392 23.06 21.03 41.56
N LYS A 393 24.12 20.59 42.23
CA LYS A 393 25.27 21.43 42.59
C LYS A 393 26.59 20.72 42.27
N LEU A 394 27.68 21.49 42.30
CA LEU A 394 29.03 20.96 42.14
C LEU A 394 29.65 20.71 43.52
N GLU A 395 30.01 19.46 43.83
CA GLU A 395 30.75 19.10 45.04
C GLU A 395 32.01 18.31 44.63
N ASN A 396 33.19 18.71 45.11
CA ASN A 396 34.48 18.09 44.78
C ASN A 396 34.73 17.90 43.27
N ASP A 397 34.40 18.90 42.46
CA ASP A 397 34.56 18.91 41.00
C ASP A 397 33.69 17.89 40.23
N GLU A 398 32.67 17.35 40.90
CA GLU A 398 31.66 16.44 40.33
C GLU A 398 30.24 17.03 40.46
N LEU A 399 29.38 16.76 39.49
CA LEU A 399 27.97 17.14 39.52
C LEU A 399 27.20 16.18 40.44
N VAL A 400 26.53 16.72 41.45
CA VAL A 400 25.83 15.95 42.49
C VAL A 400 24.40 16.45 42.64
N LEU A 401 23.45 15.53 42.52
CA LEU A 401 22.03 15.74 42.72
C LEU A 401 21.67 15.48 44.18
N VAL A 402 21.14 16.47 44.88
CA VAL A 402 20.87 16.41 46.32
C VAL A 402 19.40 16.66 46.60
N ASN A 403 18.80 15.87 47.49
CA ASN A 403 17.49 16.16 48.09
C ASN A 403 17.61 16.16 49.64
N GLN A 404 16.49 16.25 50.36
CA GLN A 404 16.48 16.29 51.83
C GLN A 404 16.97 15.00 52.53
N LEU A 405 17.09 13.89 51.80
CA LEU A 405 17.39 12.55 52.33
C LEU A 405 18.66 11.91 51.74
N GLU A 406 19.06 12.27 50.51
CA GLU A 406 20.06 11.57 49.71
C GLU A 406 20.86 12.53 48.81
N SER A 407 22.11 12.13 48.49
CA SER A 407 23.04 12.83 47.60
C SER A 407 23.60 11.85 46.58
N ILE A 408 23.38 12.12 45.29
CA ILE A 408 23.66 11.20 44.17
C ILE A 408 24.63 11.86 43.20
N LYS A 409 25.80 11.24 42.97
CA LYS A 409 26.81 11.76 42.03
C LYS A 409 26.45 11.41 40.58
N LEU A 410 26.26 12.42 39.73
CA LEU A 410 25.91 12.20 38.32
C LEU A 410 27.03 11.51 37.52
N SER A 411 28.30 11.80 37.87
CA SER A 411 29.47 11.14 37.28
C SER A 411 29.53 9.64 37.55
N SER A 412 28.88 9.15 38.62
CA SER A 412 28.86 7.72 38.96
C SER A 412 27.83 6.91 38.17
N ILE A 413 26.89 7.59 37.52
CA ILE A 413 25.82 7.01 36.69
C ILE A 413 26.29 6.92 35.24
N LEU A 414 27.03 7.95 34.79
CA LEU A 414 27.67 8.01 33.48
C LEU A 414 29.13 7.56 33.49
N LYS A 415 29.68 7.12 34.63
CA LYS A 415 31.02 6.56 34.67
C LYS A 415 31.01 5.46 33.64
N VAL A 416 31.80 5.69 32.59
CA VAL A 416 32.14 4.72 31.56
C VAL A 416 32.26 3.39 32.29
N THR A 417 31.32 2.49 32.03
CA THR A 417 31.54 1.07 32.23
C THR A 417 32.69 0.72 31.30
N GLU A 418 33.91 1.03 31.76
CA GLU A 418 35.10 0.28 31.38
C GLU A 418 34.76 -1.13 31.83
N SER A 419 34.25 -1.86 30.85
CA SER A 419 33.66 -3.17 30.96
C SER A 419 32.30 -3.20 31.69
N ASP A 420 31.22 -3.41 30.93
CA ASP A 420 30.52 -4.68 31.18
C ASP A 420 31.66 -5.68 31.17
N SER A 421 32.06 -6.21 32.33
CA SER A 421 33.23 -7.10 32.38
C SER A 421 33.05 -8.07 31.21
N LEU A 422 34.05 -8.25 30.35
CA LEU A 422 33.93 -9.27 29.29
C LEU A 422 33.42 -10.59 29.90
N SER A 423 33.69 -10.81 31.20
CA SER A 423 33.05 -11.79 32.08
C SER A 423 31.51 -11.73 32.14
N ASP A 424 30.87 -10.59 32.34
CA ASP A 424 29.41 -10.45 32.41
C ASP A 424 28.75 -10.58 31.04
N LEU A 425 29.38 -10.06 29.97
CA LEU A 425 28.94 -10.33 28.60
C LEU A 425 29.10 -11.82 28.25
N ASN A 426 30.18 -12.47 28.71
CA ASN A 426 30.38 -13.92 28.56
C ASN A 426 29.33 -14.72 29.33
N LYS A 427 28.90 -14.26 30.52
CA LYS A 427 27.73 -14.85 31.21
C LYS A 427 26.43 -14.64 30.43
N GLU A 428 26.20 -13.44 29.89
CA GLU A 428 25.02 -13.15 29.05
C GLU A 428 24.99 -14.07 27.82
N LEU A 429 26.14 -14.27 27.16
CA LEU A 429 26.32 -15.18 26.03
C LEU A 429 26.13 -16.65 26.43
N ASP A 430 26.69 -17.07 27.57
CA ASP A 430 26.57 -18.44 28.06
C ASP A 430 25.12 -18.79 28.44
N ASN A 431 24.36 -17.82 28.96
CA ASN A 431 22.93 -17.95 29.30
C ASN A 431 22.00 -18.10 28.09
N ILE A 432 22.45 -17.76 26.87
CA ILE A 432 21.66 -18.02 25.67
C ILE A 432 21.55 -19.53 25.47
N ILE A 433 20.35 -20.07 25.35
CA ILE A 433 20.15 -21.51 25.14
C ILE A 433 20.57 -21.88 23.70
N GLY A 434 21.30 -22.98 23.54
CA GLY A 434 21.77 -23.49 22.24
C GLY A 434 22.83 -22.62 21.54
N LEU A 435 22.82 -22.62 20.20
CA LEU A 435 23.69 -21.83 19.32
C LEU A 435 25.20 -21.99 19.60
N SER A 436 25.65 -23.22 19.86
CA SER A 436 27.05 -23.54 20.17
C SER A 436 28.02 -23.05 19.08
N SER A 437 27.67 -23.23 17.80
CA SER A 437 28.44 -22.75 16.64
C SER A 437 28.66 -21.23 16.66
N VAL A 438 27.61 -20.47 16.98
CA VAL A 438 27.63 -19.01 17.02
C VAL A 438 28.44 -18.51 18.23
N LYS A 439 28.28 -19.15 19.40
CA LYS A 439 29.08 -18.83 20.59
C LYS A 439 30.58 -19.07 20.35
N GLU A 440 30.93 -20.16 19.68
CA GLU A 440 32.32 -20.46 19.32
C GLU A 440 32.88 -19.40 18.34
N PHE A 441 32.06 -18.95 17.38
CA PHE A 441 32.43 -17.88 16.47
C PHE A 441 32.75 -16.56 17.21
N ILE A 442 31.90 -16.15 18.16
CA ILE A 442 32.13 -14.93 18.95
C ILE A 442 33.43 -15.03 19.76
N ARG A 443 33.68 -16.18 20.40
CA ARG A 443 34.92 -16.41 21.15
C ARG A 443 36.17 -16.34 20.26
N LYS A 444 36.13 -16.93 19.05
CA LYS A 444 37.23 -16.81 18.08
C LYS A 444 37.47 -15.37 17.63
N LEU A 445 36.41 -14.60 17.46
CA LEU A 445 36.48 -13.20 17.07
C LEU A 445 37.05 -12.32 18.20
N GLU A 446 36.64 -12.60 19.44
CA GLU A 446 37.21 -11.98 20.65
C GLU A 446 38.73 -12.21 20.74
N ASP A 447 39.18 -13.45 20.55
CA ASP A 447 40.61 -13.79 20.57
C ASP A 447 41.39 -13.05 19.47
N ASN A 448 40.83 -12.96 18.26
CA ASN A 448 41.48 -12.25 17.15
C ASN A 448 41.62 -10.74 17.46
N ILE A 449 40.55 -10.08 17.92
CA ILE A 449 40.58 -8.64 18.26
C ILE A 449 41.57 -8.38 19.41
N LYS A 450 41.58 -9.22 20.45
CA LYS A 450 42.55 -9.13 21.55
C LYS A 450 43.98 -9.17 21.03
N ILE A 451 44.31 -10.10 20.14
CA ILE A 451 45.65 -10.21 19.54
C ILE A 451 45.98 -8.99 18.68
N GLN A 452 45.05 -8.44 17.89
CA GLN A 452 45.30 -7.21 17.14
C GLN A 452 45.55 -6.01 18.05
N ASN A 453 44.78 -5.87 19.14
CA ASN A 453 44.98 -4.81 20.13
C ASN A 453 46.37 -4.93 20.81
N ILE A 454 46.82 -6.14 21.12
CA ILE A 454 48.18 -6.38 21.64
C ILE A 454 49.24 -5.99 20.60
N ARG A 455 49.05 -6.33 19.32
CA ARG A 455 49.97 -5.94 18.23
C ARG A 455 50.04 -4.42 18.06
N LYS A 456 48.91 -3.73 18.15
CA LYS A 456 48.80 -2.26 18.10
C LYS A 456 49.52 -1.61 19.26
N ASN A 457 49.31 -2.09 20.49
CA ASN A 457 50.00 -1.59 21.68
C ASN A 457 51.53 -1.81 21.62
N ASN A 458 51.97 -2.84 20.90
CA ASN A 458 53.39 -3.13 20.67
C ASN A 458 53.97 -2.44 19.40
N GLY A 459 53.25 -1.50 18.78
CA GLY A 459 53.73 -0.70 17.65
C GLY A 459 53.82 -1.43 16.30
N ALA A 460 53.21 -2.62 16.18
CA ALA A 460 53.15 -3.35 14.91
C ALA A 460 52.03 -2.80 14.00
N LYS A 461 52.19 -2.95 12.67
CA LYS A 461 51.13 -2.59 11.71
C LYS A 461 49.88 -3.45 11.95
N GLU A 462 48.77 -2.77 12.20
CA GLU A 462 47.45 -3.37 12.40
C GLU A 462 46.93 -3.97 11.08
N ALA A 463 46.45 -5.22 11.13
CA ALA A 463 45.68 -5.79 10.04
C ALA A 463 44.22 -5.34 10.20
N LYS A 464 43.78 -4.40 9.37
CA LYS A 464 42.38 -3.94 9.36
C LYS A 464 41.47 -5.06 8.86
N LEU A 465 40.89 -5.82 9.78
CA LEU A 465 39.90 -6.85 9.49
C LEU A 465 38.54 -6.16 9.35
N SER A 466 37.88 -6.40 8.23
CA SER A 466 36.49 -6.05 8.05
C SER A 466 35.63 -7.11 8.75
N LEU A 467 34.72 -6.67 9.64
CA LEU A 467 33.87 -7.54 10.45
C LEU A 467 32.42 -7.61 9.94
N HIS A 468 32.14 -7.35 8.66
CA HIS A 468 30.78 -7.52 8.15
C HIS A 468 30.40 -9.00 8.05
N MET A 469 29.16 -9.33 8.43
CA MET A 469 28.72 -10.70 8.65
C MET A 469 27.42 -11.01 7.91
N ILE A 470 27.20 -12.28 7.63
CA ILE A 470 25.96 -12.83 7.11
C ILE A 470 25.43 -13.81 8.15
N PHE A 471 24.21 -13.60 8.61
CA PHE A 471 23.52 -14.47 9.55
C PHE A 471 22.49 -15.29 8.78
N THR A 472 22.76 -16.58 8.56
CA THR A 472 21.82 -17.50 7.90
C THR A 472 21.09 -18.36 8.92
N GLY A 473 19.85 -18.75 8.62
CA GLY A 473 19.09 -19.72 9.40
C GLY A 473 17.60 -19.45 9.38
N ASN A 474 16.79 -20.39 9.86
CA ASN A 474 15.33 -20.27 9.84
C ASN A 474 14.81 -19.15 10.77
N PRO A 475 13.56 -18.69 10.65
CA PRO A 475 12.96 -17.71 11.55
C PRO A 475 13.02 -18.14 13.01
N GLY A 476 13.24 -17.18 13.92
CA GLY A 476 13.16 -17.45 15.35
C GLY A 476 14.36 -18.20 15.93
N THR A 477 15.45 -18.38 15.20
CA THR A 477 16.72 -18.94 15.70
C THR A 477 17.57 -17.95 16.52
N GLY A 478 17.10 -16.72 16.74
CA GLY A 478 17.78 -15.74 17.60
C GLY A 478 18.74 -14.76 16.92
N LYS A 479 18.74 -14.65 15.58
CA LYS A 479 19.61 -13.74 14.80
C LYS A 479 19.64 -12.29 15.32
N THR A 480 18.48 -11.65 15.49
CA THR A 480 18.38 -10.27 15.98
C THR A 480 18.88 -10.12 17.42
N THR A 481 18.58 -11.11 18.29
CA THR A 481 19.06 -11.14 19.67
C THR A 481 20.59 -11.20 19.71
N MET A 482 21.18 -12.07 18.88
CA MET A 482 22.64 -12.19 18.80
C MET A 482 23.30 -10.94 18.22
N ALA A 483 22.67 -10.27 17.25
CA ALA A 483 23.18 -9.01 16.72
C ALA A 483 23.27 -7.90 17.79
N ARG A 484 22.30 -7.84 18.73
CA ARG A 484 22.35 -6.91 19.87
C ARG A 484 23.52 -7.21 20.80
N ILE A 485 23.74 -8.48 21.12
CA ILE A 485 24.85 -8.92 21.96
C ILE A 485 26.18 -8.62 21.26
N MET A 486 26.27 -8.87 19.96
CA MET A 486 27.47 -8.56 19.17
C MET A 486 27.81 -7.06 19.19
N ALA A 487 26.81 -6.17 19.15
CA ALA A 487 27.02 -4.73 19.24
C ALA A 487 27.65 -4.32 20.58
N LYS A 488 27.18 -4.90 21.69
CA LYS A 488 27.77 -4.71 23.02
C LYS A 488 29.20 -5.26 23.09
N TYR A 489 29.43 -6.47 22.56
CA TYR A 489 30.75 -7.12 22.54
C TYR A 489 31.79 -6.31 21.76
N LEU A 490 31.46 -5.87 20.54
CA LEU A 490 32.40 -5.11 19.70
C LEU A 490 32.71 -3.74 20.29
N LYS A 491 31.78 -3.13 21.04
CA LYS A 491 32.02 -1.93 21.83
C LYS A 491 32.97 -2.20 22.99
N ALA A 492 32.71 -3.25 23.78
CA ALA A 492 33.55 -3.63 24.92
C ALA A 492 34.99 -3.96 24.50
N LEU A 493 35.16 -4.52 23.29
CA LEU A 493 36.47 -4.81 22.69
C LEU A 493 37.15 -3.59 22.04
N GLY A 494 36.49 -2.43 22.03
CA GLY A 494 37.02 -1.18 21.48
C GLY A 494 37.02 -1.09 19.95
N TYR A 495 36.29 -1.97 19.25
CA TYR A 495 36.16 -1.93 17.79
C TYR A 495 35.08 -0.94 17.34
N LEU A 496 33.98 -0.80 18.10
CA LEU A 496 32.90 0.17 17.83
C LEU A 496 32.90 1.30 18.86
N SER A 497 32.64 2.52 18.41
CA SER A 497 32.65 3.72 19.28
C SER A 497 31.43 3.84 20.21
N SER A 498 30.28 3.25 19.88
CA SER A 498 29.05 3.37 20.69
C SER A 498 28.29 2.07 20.93
N GLY A 499 28.43 1.07 20.04
CA GLY A 499 27.85 -0.28 20.22
C GLY A 499 26.33 -0.38 20.16
N HIS A 500 25.66 0.60 19.54
CA HIS A 500 24.21 0.53 19.32
C HIS A 500 23.88 -0.30 18.08
N LEU A 501 22.65 -0.82 18.01
CA LEU A 501 22.13 -1.60 16.88
C LEU A 501 21.07 -0.78 16.14
N VAL A 502 21.21 -0.63 14.82
CA VAL A 502 20.18 -0.06 13.95
C VAL A 502 19.60 -1.18 13.10
N GLU A 503 18.38 -1.58 13.43
CA GLU A 503 17.62 -2.61 12.71
C GLU A 503 16.82 -1.97 11.57
N VAL A 504 16.93 -2.54 10.37
CA VAL A 504 16.29 -2.02 9.16
C VAL A 504 15.72 -3.15 8.30
N SER A 505 14.63 -2.85 7.60
CA SER A 505 14.00 -3.72 6.61
C SER A 505 14.15 -3.15 5.18
N ARG A 506 13.70 -3.88 4.15
CA ARG A 506 13.64 -3.33 2.78
C ARG A 506 12.94 -1.97 2.73
N ASN A 507 11.83 -1.82 3.44
CA ASN A 507 11.02 -0.59 3.43
C ASN A 507 11.77 0.62 4.00
N ASP A 508 12.78 0.39 4.84
CA ASP A 508 13.64 1.43 5.41
C ASP A 508 14.75 1.87 4.47
N LEU A 509 15.13 1.02 3.50
CA LEU A 509 16.29 1.23 2.64
C LEU A 509 15.89 1.63 1.22
N VAL A 510 14.86 0.99 0.66
CA VAL A 510 14.42 1.18 -0.72
C VAL A 510 13.39 2.32 -0.81
N GLY A 511 13.60 3.24 -1.73
CA GLY A 511 12.69 4.35 -2.05
C GLY A 511 11.56 3.95 -2.99
N GLN A 512 10.55 4.80 -3.11
CA GLN A 512 9.46 4.59 -4.09
C GLN A 512 9.76 5.29 -5.43
N TYR A 513 10.78 6.17 -5.44
CA TYR A 513 11.16 7.00 -6.59
C TYR A 513 12.66 6.83 -6.93
N VAL A 514 13.02 7.09 -8.19
CA VAL A 514 14.40 6.97 -8.71
C VAL A 514 15.33 7.95 -7.99
N GLY A 515 16.44 7.46 -7.43
CA GLY A 515 17.43 8.24 -6.69
C GLY A 515 17.12 8.48 -5.21
N GLU A 516 15.92 8.13 -4.73
CA GLU A 516 15.57 8.20 -3.30
C GLU A 516 16.27 7.08 -2.50
N THR A 517 16.39 5.89 -3.10
CA THR A 517 16.91 4.68 -2.45
C THR A 517 18.32 4.85 -1.91
N ALA A 518 19.24 5.43 -2.70
CA ALA A 518 20.61 5.67 -2.24
C ALA A 518 20.64 6.61 -1.02
N GLN A 519 19.85 7.69 -1.03
CA GLN A 519 19.79 8.64 0.09
C GLN A 519 19.20 8.00 1.34
N LYS A 520 18.13 7.24 1.19
CA LYS A 520 17.41 6.58 2.28
C LYS A 520 18.27 5.50 2.93
N THR A 521 18.95 4.69 2.11
CA THR A 521 19.95 3.71 2.54
C THR A 521 21.11 4.39 3.27
N MET A 522 21.69 5.46 2.71
CA MET A 522 22.81 6.17 3.33
C MET A 522 22.43 6.85 4.64
N ASN A 523 21.20 7.34 4.78
CA ASN A 523 20.72 7.88 6.05
C ASN A 523 20.74 6.81 7.16
N LYS A 524 20.26 5.60 6.87
CA LYS A 524 20.29 4.48 7.83
C LYS A 524 21.72 4.02 8.13
N VAL A 525 22.60 3.98 7.14
CA VAL A 525 24.05 3.77 7.33
C VAL A 525 24.64 4.80 8.28
N ASN A 526 24.36 6.09 8.06
CA ASN A 526 24.85 7.17 8.91
C ASN A 526 24.34 7.05 10.35
N TYR A 527 23.08 6.66 10.54
CA TYR A 527 22.54 6.38 11.86
C TYR A 527 23.25 5.23 12.57
N ALA A 528 23.75 4.24 11.83
CA ALA A 528 24.46 3.08 12.36
C ALA A 528 25.96 3.32 12.61
N MET A 529 26.48 4.51 12.30
CA MET A 529 27.90 4.81 12.47
C MET A 529 28.32 4.72 13.94
N GLY A 530 29.39 3.98 14.20
CA GLY A 530 29.83 3.62 15.55
C GLY A 530 29.09 2.45 16.17
N GLY A 531 28.22 1.79 15.41
CA GLY A 531 27.38 0.67 15.81
C GLY A 531 27.29 -0.42 14.74
N ILE A 532 26.20 -1.19 14.80
CA ILE A 532 25.87 -2.24 13.84
C ILE A 532 24.63 -1.85 13.03
N LEU A 533 24.72 -1.89 11.70
CA LEU A 533 23.57 -1.88 10.80
C LEU A 533 23.11 -3.32 10.58
N PHE A 534 21.98 -3.71 11.14
CA PHE A 534 21.39 -5.03 10.99
C PHE A 534 20.24 -4.98 9.99
N ILE A 535 20.39 -5.70 8.88
CA ILE A 535 19.39 -5.77 7.83
C ILE A 535 18.71 -7.13 7.88
N ASP A 536 17.47 -7.16 8.36
CA ASP A 536 16.68 -8.38 8.40
C ASP A 536 16.07 -8.70 7.04
N GLU A 537 15.94 -9.99 6.74
CA GLU A 537 15.50 -10.51 5.44
C GLU A 537 16.21 -9.82 4.26
N ALA A 538 17.54 -9.75 4.32
CA ALA A 538 18.36 -9.00 3.37
C ALA A 538 18.19 -9.45 1.91
N TYR A 539 17.86 -10.72 1.67
CA TYR A 539 17.48 -11.24 0.35
C TYR A 539 16.26 -10.51 -0.26
N GLY A 540 15.42 -9.92 0.59
CA GLY A 540 14.29 -9.10 0.18
C GLY A 540 14.67 -7.72 -0.36
N ILE A 541 15.92 -7.25 -0.21
CA ILE A 541 16.36 -5.93 -0.71
C ILE A 541 16.43 -5.91 -2.23
N ALA A 542 16.89 -7.00 -2.86
CA ALA A 542 16.96 -7.13 -4.32
C ALA A 542 16.32 -8.46 -4.72
N ARG A 543 15.05 -8.41 -5.14
CA ARG A 543 14.22 -9.61 -5.38
C ARG A 543 14.56 -10.30 -6.71
N ASP A 544 14.88 -9.52 -7.75
CA ASP A 544 15.21 -9.99 -9.11
C ASP A 544 16.23 -9.06 -9.78
N GLU A 545 16.86 -9.49 -10.89
CA GLU A 545 17.80 -8.67 -11.67
C GLU A 545 17.18 -7.39 -12.26
N ASN A 546 15.85 -7.31 -12.32
CA ASN A 546 15.09 -6.15 -12.79
C ASN A 546 14.71 -5.16 -11.67
N ASP A 547 15.03 -5.46 -10.40
CA ASP A 547 14.75 -4.58 -9.26
C ASP A 547 15.83 -3.48 -9.13
N ILE A 548 15.76 -2.50 -10.02
CA ILE A 548 16.75 -1.42 -10.16
C ILE A 548 16.93 -0.66 -8.83
N PHE A 549 15.84 -0.41 -8.09
CA PHE A 549 15.90 0.26 -6.79
C PHE A 549 16.56 -0.61 -5.72
N GLY A 550 16.25 -1.91 -5.69
CA GLY A 550 16.90 -2.85 -4.77
C GLY A 550 18.40 -2.96 -5.00
N ILE A 551 18.82 -3.03 -6.27
CA ILE A 551 20.24 -3.06 -6.66
C ILE A 551 20.95 -1.77 -6.22
N GLU A 552 20.31 -0.60 -6.39
CA GLU A 552 20.84 0.69 -5.93
C GLU A 552 21.06 0.72 -4.40
N ALA A 553 20.16 0.12 -3.60
CA ALA A 553 20.35 0.00 -2.15
C ALA A 553 21.55 -0.89 -1.82
N VAL A 554 21.68 -2.03 -2.49
CA VAL A 554 22.81 -2.96 -2.31
C VAL A 554 24.13 -2.29 -2.65
N ASP A 555 24.22 -1.60 -3.78
CA ASP A 555 25.44 -0.89 -4.19
C ASP A 555 25.82 0.21 -3.19
N THR A 556 24.82 0.90 -2.63
CA THR A 556 25.03 1.92 -1.59
C THR A 556 25.57 1.30 -0.29
N ILE A 557 25.02 0.17 0.15
CA ILE A 557 25.53 -0.57 1.34
C ILE A 557 26.97 -1.03 1.09
N VAL A 558 27.23 -1.61 -0.08
CA VAL A 558 28.54 -2.11 -0.48
C VAL A 558 29.59 -1.00 -0.47
N LYS A 559 29.24 0.20 -0.95
CA LYS A 559 30.09 1.39 -0.89
C LYS A 559 30.31 1.86 0.55
N ALA A 560 29.26 1.94 1.36
CA ALA A 560 29.35 2.36 2.76
C ALA A 560 30.24 1.42 3.60
N VAL A 561 30.13 0.12 3.36
CA VAL A 561 30.97 -0.93 3.94
C VAL A 561 32.45 -0.72 3.60
N GLU A 562 32.75 -0.29 2.37
CA GLU A 562 34.12 0.00 1.94
C GLU A 562 34.68 1.27 2.61
N ASP A 563 33.87 2.33 2.66
CA ASP A 563 34.30 3.66 3.13
C ASP A 563 34.42 3.74 4.67
N ASN A 564 33.70 2.87 5.41
CA ASN A 564 33.55 2.98 6.88
C ASN A 564 34.01 1.74 7.66
N ARG A 565 35.01 1.01 7.15
CA ARG A 565 35.51 -0.27 7.70
C ARG A 565 35.90 -0.24 9.19
N ASP A 566 36.34 0.90 9.70
CA ASP A 566 36.90 1.02 11.05
C ASP A 566 35.85 1.39 12.11
N ASN A 567 34.61 1.71 11.71
CA ASN A 567 33.60 2.27 12.64
C ASN A 567 32.16 1.92 12.24
N LEU A 568 31.95 0.94 11.37
CA LEU A 568 30.63 0.42 10.99
C LEU A 568 30.72 -1.08 10.79
N VAL A 569 29.81 -1.83 11.40
CA VAL A 569 29.60 -3.26 11.09
C VAL A 569 28.23 -3.42 10.46
N VAL A 570 28.15 -4.25 9.41
CA VAL A 570 26.89 -4.53 8.70
C VAL A 570 26.64 -6.01 8.82
N ILE A 571 25.44 -6.37 9.27
CA ILE A 571 25.00 -7.77 9.39
C ILE A 571 23.81 -7.96 8.46
N LEU A 572 23.94 -8.89 7.51
CA LEU A 572 22.86 -9.29 6.61
C LEU A 572 22.23 -10.57 7.14
N ALA A 573 20.96 -10.52 7.56
CA ALA A 573 20.25 -11.68 8.08
C ALA A 573 19.24 -12.23 7.06
N GLY A 574 19.10 -13.55 6.99
CA GLY A 574 18.11 -14.18 6.12
C GLY A 574 18.12 -15.70 6.17
N TYR A 575 17.31 -16.32 5.31
CA TYR A 575 17.25 -17.78 5.18
C TYR A 575 18.42 -18.29 4.34
N THR A 576 18.90 -19.49 4.65
CA THR A 576 20.17 -20.00 4.09
C THR A 576 20.16 -20.04 2.56
N LYS A 577 19.11 -20.57 1.93
CA LYS A 577 19.04 -20.73 0.46
C LYS A 577 18.82 -19.40 -0.27
N GLU A 578 18.03 -18.53 0.32
CA GLU A 578 17.64 -17.23 -0.20
C GLU A 578 18.84 -16.28 -0.14
N MET A 579 19.61 -16.33 0.95
CA MET A 579 20.88 -15.61 1.09
C MET A 579 21.94 -16.12 0.09
N GLU A 580 22.04 -17.42 -0.15
CA GLU A 580 22.93 -17.95 -1.19
C GLU A 580 22.62 -17.40 -2.59
N ASN A 581 21.35 -17.19 -2.91
CA ASN A 581 20.94 -16.58 -4.18
C ASN A 581 21.21 -15.07 -4.17
N PHE A 582 20.87 -14.37 -3.09
CA PHE A 582 21.12 -12.92 -2.95
C PHE A 582 22.61 -12.56 -3.09
N LEU A 583 23.51 -13.39 -2.56
CA LEU A 583 24.96 -13.19 -2.70
C LEU A 583 25.47 -13.43 -4.13
N LYS A 584 24.71 -14.11 -5.00
CA LYS A 584 25.05 -14.26 -6.43
C LYS A 584 24.69 -13.01 -7.23
N THR A 585 23.71 -12.22 -6.77
CA THR A 585 23.23 -11.02 -7.46
C THR A 585 24.30 -9.93 -7.55
N ASN A 586 25.21 -9.83 -6.57
CA ASN A 586 26.29 -8.85 -6.59
C ASN A 586 27.60 -9.44 -6.05
N SER A 587 28.62 -9.48 -6.91
CA SER A 587 29.96 -9.99 -6.56
C SER A 587 30.66 -9.17 -5.47
N GLY A 588 30.26 -7.89 -5.29
CA GLY A 588 30.73 -7.00 -4.25
C GLY A 588 30.26 -7.36 -2.84
N LEU A 589 29.14 -8.06 -2.69
CA LEU A 589 28.68 -8.55 -1.39
C LEU A 589 29.57 -9.71 -0.91
N LYS A 590 29.81 -10.70 -1.79
CA LYS A 590 30.58 -11.90 -1.45
C LYS A 590 32.03 -11.60 -1.03
N SER A 591 32.64 -10.52 -1.55
CA SER A 591 34.02 -10.14 -1.25
C SER A 591 34.18 -9.30 0.02
N ARG A 592 33.11 -8.65 0.49
CA ARG A 592 33.13 -7.73 1.63
C ARG A 592 32.52 -8.31 2.91
N PHE A 593 31.73 -9.37 2.77
CA PHE A 593 31.11 -10.10 3.87
C PHE A 593 31.78 -11.47 4.03
N ASN A 594 32.88 -11.50 4.78
CA ASN A 594 33.75 -12.69 4.87
C ASN A 594 33.30 -13.69 5.96
N TYR A 595 32.39 -13.28 6.85
CA TYR A 595 31.92 -14.12 7.94
C TYR A 595 30.49 -14.57 7.67
N ASN A 596 30.31 -15.87 7.43
CA ASN A 596 29.00 -16.49 7.37
C ASN A 596 28.77 -17.26 8.68
N VAL A 597 27.68 -16.93 9.37
CA VAL A 597 27.32 -17.48 10.67
C VAL A 597 25.97 -18.16 10.53
N GLU A 598 25.98 -19.49 10.60
CA GLU A 598 24.77 -20.31 10.50
C GLU A 598 24.13 -20.50 11.87
N PHE A 599 22.84 -20.15 11.95
CA PHE A 599 21.99 -20.32 13.11
C PHE A 599 21.15 -21.58 12.90
N GLU A 600 21.57 -22.66 13.56
CA GLU A 600 20.88 -23.94 13.55
C GLU A 600 19.50 -23.86 14.22
N ASP A 601 18.61 -24.77 13.85
CA ASP A 601 17.30 -24.90 14.49
C ASP A 601 17.46 -25.40 15.93
N TYR A 602 16.63 -24.89 16.84
CA TYR A 602 16.61 -25.35 18.23
C TYR A 602 16.05 -26.76 18.31
N THR A 603 16.68 -27.60 19.12
CA THR A 603 16.13 -28.91 19.49
C THR A 603 14.87 -28.77 20.35
N PRO A 604 13.98 -29.78 20.41
CA PRO A 604 12.82 -29.77 21.30
C PRO A 604 13.16 -29.49 22.76
N ILE A 605 14.31 -29.98 23.23
CA ILE A 605 14.83 -29.75 24.59
C ILE A 605 15.22 -28.28 24.76
N GLU A 606 15.91 -27.68 23.79
CA GLU A 606 16.25 -26.25 23.82
C GLU A 606 15.01 -25.36 23.75
N LEU A 607 13.98 -25.76 23.00
CA LEU A 607 12.71 -25.04 22.94
C LEU A 607 11.94 -25.08 24.26
N LEU A 608 11.98 -26.20 24.99
CA LEU A 608 11.43 -26.30 26.34
C LEU A 608 12.11 -25.30 27.27
N GLU A 609 13.44 -25.26 27.27
CA GLU A 609 14.21 -24.32 28.09
C GLU A 609 13.91 -22.86 27.72
N ILE A 610 13.81 -22.56 26.41
CA ILE A 610 13.41 -21.22 25.94
C ILE A 610 12.00 -20.88 26.44
N SER A 611 11.08 -21.84 26.42
CA SER A 611 9.71 -21.67 26.89
C SER A 611 9.64 -21.37 28.38
N LYS A 612 10.47 -22.04 29.20
CA LYS A 612 10.62 -21.76 30.64
C LYS A 612 11.14 -20.33 30.88
N VAL A 613 12.11 -19.86 30.09
CA VAL A 613 12.62 -18.49 30.18
C VAL A 613 11.55 -17.47 29.83
N ILE A 614 10.79 -17.69 28.75
CA ILE A 614 9.70 -16.80 28.32
C ILE A 614 8.56 -16.77 29.36
N ALA A 615 8.16 -17.92 29.89
CA ALA A 615 7.16 -17.97 30.96
C ALA A 615 7.62 -17.16 32.18
N LYS A 616 8.86 -17.40 32.63
CA LYS A 616 9.44 -16.71 33.80
C LYS A 616 9.55 -15.20 33.61
N SER A 617 9.93 -14.73 32.41
CA SER A 617 9.98 -13.30 32.11
C SER A 617 8.61 -12.62 32.14
N ASN A 618 7.54 -13.38 31.86
CA ASN A 618 6.16 -12.93 31.95
C ASN A 618 5.53 -13.14 33.34
N GLY A 619 6.32 -13.62 34.32
CA GLY A 619 5.85 -13.87 35.69
C GLY A 619 5.16 -15.22 35.91
N TYR A 620 5.24 -16.14 34.94
CA TYR A 620 4.65 -17.47 35.02
C TYR A 620 5.67 -18.58 35.26
N THR A 621 5.25 -19.67 35.88
CA THR A 621 6.00 -20.93 36.01
C THR A 621 5.24 -22.07 35.33
N ILE A 622 5.93 -22.85 34.51
CA ILE A 622 5.38 -24.06 33.89
C ILE A 622 5.44 -25.20 34.92
N ASP A 623 4.39 -26.01 35.01
CA ASP A 623 4.38 -27.20 35.87
C ASP A 623 5.46 -28.21 35.45
N GLU A 624 6.27 -28.70 36.40
CA GLU A 624 7.42 -29.59 36.13
C GLU A 624 6.99 -30.93 35.50
N ASN A 625 5.75 -31.36 35.73
CA ASN A 625 5.19 -32.59 35.14
C ASN A 625 4.87 -32.46 33.63
N LEU A 626 5.07 -31.29 33.01
CA LEU A 626 4.74 -31.03 31.61
C LEU A 626 5.93 -31.15 30.66
N ASP A 627 7.16 -31.25 31.17
CA ASP A 627 8.37 -31.20 30.35
C ASP A 627 8.35 -32.23 29.21
N ASP A 628 8.05 -33.50 29.51
CA ASP A 628 7.97 -34.57 28.49
C ASP A 628 6.83 -34.33 27.48
N SER A 629 5.67 -33.87 27.95
CA SER A 629 4.51 -33.59 27.08
C SER A 629 4.75 -32.39 26.17
N LEU A 630 5.51 -31.40 26.63
CA LEU A 630 5.92 -30.24 25.84
C LEU A 630 7.01 -30.62 24.82
N ILE A 631 7.94 -31.51 25.18
CA ILE A 631 8.91 -32.06 24.22
C ILE A 631 8.17 -32.80 23.09
N GLU A 632 7.22 -33.69 23.41
CA GLU A 632 6.39 -34.36 22.39
C GLU A 632 5.59 -33.35 21.54
N LEU A 633 5.07 -32.28 22.16
CA LEU A 633 4.38 -31.20 21.44
C LEU A 633 5.30 -30.47 20.47
N PHE A 634 6.55 -30.20 20.86
CA PHE A 634 7.55 -29.57 19.99
C PHE A 634 7.98 -30.52 18.87
N GLU A 635 8.23 -31.79 19.17
CA GLU A 635 8.54 -32.83 18.16
C GLU A 635 7.42 -32.98 17.13
N GLY A 636 6.16 -32.96 17.56
CA GLY A 636 5.01 -33.02 16.67
C GLY A 636 4.83 -31.77 15.81
N LYS A 637 5.27 -30.60 16.28
CA LYS A 637 5.14 -29.31 15.56
C LYS A 637 6.37 -28.94 14.72
N GLN A 638 7.55 -29.48 15.01
CA GLN A 638 8.77 -29.26 14.22
C GLN A 638 8.82 -30.18 12.99
N ILE A 639 8.40 -29.66 11.83
CA ILE A 639 8.51 -30.38 10.55
C ILE A 639 9.88 -30.10 9.93
N LYS A 640 10.76 -31.11 9.85
CA LYS A 640 12.04 -31.01 9.13
C LYS A 640 11.81 -30.58 7.68
N GLY A 641 12.44 -29.46 7.27
CA GLY A 641 12.40 -28.96 5.88
C GLY A 641 11.32 -27.93 5.56
N LYS A 642 10.49 -27.53 6.53
CA LYS A 642 9.53 -26.41 6.40
C LYS A 642 10.19 -25.13 6.93
N ASN A 643 10.54 -24.21 6.02
CA ASN A 643 11.38 -23.03 6.32
C ASN A 643 10.79 -21.99 7.30
N ASP A 644 9.62 -22.20 7.93
CA ASP A 644 8.93 -21.13 8.66
C ASP A 644 8.28 -21.47 10.01
N SER A 645 8.29 -22.72 10.50
CA SER A 645 7.32 -23.10 11.56
C SER A 645 7.86 -23.79 12.82
N GLY A 646 9.03 -23.42 13.38
CA GLY A 646 9.47 -24.20 14.56
C GLY A 646 10.64 -23.80 15.46
N ASN A 647 11.05 -22.54 15.58
CA ASN A 647 12.12 -22.17 16.54
C ASN A 647 11.58 -21.30 17.70
N GLY A 648 12.34 -20.34 18.24
CA GLY A 648 11.93 -19.54 19.40
C GLY A 648 10.60 -18.78 19.23
N ARG A 649 10.16 -18.50 17.99
CA ARG A 649 8.81 -17.99 17.71
C ARG A 649 7.72 -19.00 18.07
N LEU A 650 7.94 -20.30 17.83
CA LEU A 650 7.02 -21.37 18.20
C LEU A 650 6.88 -21.47 19.74
N ALA A 651 8.01 -21.46 20.45
CA ALA A 651 8.03 -21.45 21.92
C ALA A 651 7.25 -20.26 22.49
N ARG A 652 7.48 -19.04 21.95
CA ARG A 652 6.73 -17.84 22.35
C ARG A 652 5.23 -17.99 22.13
N ASN A 653 4.82 -18.38 20.92
CA ASN A 653 3.40 -18.50 20.59
C ASN A 653 2.68 -19.55 21.46
N ILE A 654 3.35 -20.67 21.76
CA ILE A 654 2.78 -21.70 22.65
C ILE A 654 2.59 -21.16 24.07
N ILE A 655 3.55 -20.41 24.60
CA ILE A 655 3.43 -19.80 25.93
C ILE A 655 2.38 -18.69 25.98
N GLU A 656 2.34 -17.80 24.98
CA GLU A 656 1.31 -16.76 24.90
C GLU A 656 -0.10 -17.36 24.83
N GLN A 657 -0.27 -18.44 24.05
CA GLN A 657 -1.55 -19.16 23.99
C GLN A 657 -1.89 -19.82 25.33
N ALA A 658 -0.91 -20.42 26.01
CA ALA A 658 -1.11 -21.02 27.32
C ALA A 658 -1.53 -19.98 28.37
N ILE A 659 -0.91 -18.79 28.37
CA ILE A 659 -1.30 -17.67 29.26
C ILE A 659 -2.74 -17.21 28.97
N ALA A 660 -3.12 -17.10 27.70
CA ALA A 660 -4.49 -16.74 27.32
C ALA A 660 -5.51 -17.80 27.77
N ASN A 661 -5.18 -19.09 27.60
CA ASN A 661 -6.04 -20.20 28.04
C ASN A 661 -6.16 -20.25 29.57
N GLN A 662 -5.07 -19.99 30.29
CA GLN A 662 -5.07 -19.91 31.75
C GLN A 662 -5.95 -18.75 32.25
N SER A 663 -5.87 -17.58 31.60
CA SER A 663 -6.76 -16.45 31.89
C SER A 663 -8.23 -16.82 31.72
N ASN A 664 -8.58 -17.55 30.65
CA ASN A 664 -9.93 -18.05 30.40
C ASN A 664 -10.38 -19.11 31.43
N ARG A 665 -9.45 -19.95 31.93
CA ARG A 665 -9.70 -20.93 32.98
C ARG A 665 -9.99 -20.25 34.31
N LEU A 666 -9.17 -19.27 34.70
CA LEU A 666 -9.32 -18.52 35.96
C LEU A 666 -10.57 -17.63 35.96
N ALA A 667 -10.95 -17.04 34.82
CA ALA A 667 -12.17 -16.23 34.69
C ALA A 667 -13.48 -17.00 34.96
N LYS A 668 -13.44 -18.34 34.95
CA LYS A 668 -14.59 -19.21 35.24
C LYS A 668 -14.69 -19.62 36.71
N LEU A 669 -13.69 -19.29 37.53
CA LEU A 669 -13.67 -19.57 38.96
C LEU A 669 -14.15 -18.35 39.74
N ASP A 670 -14.80 -18.56 40.88
CA ASP A 670 -15.16 -17.49 41.80
C ASP A 670 -13.88 -16.91 42.45
N GLU A 671 -13.83 -15.59 42.72
CA GLU A 671 -12.66 -14.90 43.33
C GLU A 671 -12.14 -15.56 44.63
N LYS A 672 -12.99 -16.32 45.32
CA LYS A 672 -12.65 -17.00 46.58
C LYS A 672 -11.89 -18.31 46.38
N ASP A 673 -11.97 -18.90 45.19
CA ASP A 673 -11.34 -20.18 44.84
C ASP A 673 -10.01 -19.99 44.09
N ILE A 674 -9.65 -18.75 43.77
CA ILE A 674 -8.39 -18.42 43.09
C ILE A 674 -7.25 -18.36 44.13
N ASN A 675 -6.45 -19.43 44.19
CA ASN A 675 -5.25 -19.48 45.01
C ASN A 675 -4.13 -18.62 44.40
N LYS A 676 -3.43 -17.80 45.21
CA LYS A 676 -2.36 -16.89 44.74
C LYS A 676 -1.21 -17.60 44.02
N ASP A 677 -0.93 -18.86 44.39
CA ASP A 677 0.13 -19.65 43.75
C ASP A 677 -0.32 -20.28 42.42
N GLU A 678 -1.63 -20.42 42.17
CA GLU A 678 -2.16 -20.98 40.91
C GLU A 678 -2.28 -19.93 39.80
N VAL A 679 -2.43 -18.65 40.16
CA VAL A 679 -2.53 -17.53 39.20
C VAL A 679 -1.29 -17.41 38.32
N ASN A 680 -0.12 -17.80 38.83
CA ASN A 680 1.15 -17.70 38.11
C ASN A 680 1.61 -19.06 37.56
N LYS A 681 0.81 -20.13 37.68
CA LYS A 681 1.19 -21.49 37.23
C LYS A 681 0.45 -21.90 35.95
N LEU A 682 1.20 -22.32 34.94
CA LEU A 682 0.66 -22.91 33.70
C LEU A 682 0.58 -24.42 33.84
N THR A 683 -0.59 -24.98 33.54
CA THR A 683 -0.96 -26.39 33.75
C THR A 683 -1.28 -27.09 32.43
N ILE A 684 -1.45 -28.42 32.44
CA ILE A 684 -1.66 -29.24 31.24
C ILE A 684 -2.84 -28.79 30.35
N SER A 685 -3.92 -28.31 30.98
CA SER A 685 -5.12 -27.85 30.29
C SER A 685 -4.92 -26.50 29.61
N ASP A 686 -3.99 -25.68 30.11
CA ASP A 686 -3.66 -24.40 29.48
C ASP A 686 -2.95 -24.61 28.14
N PHE A 687 -2.20 -25.71 28.00
CA PHE A 687 -1.57 -26.12 26.73
C PHE A 687 -2.50 -26.93 25.81
N GLY A 688 -3.73 -27.24 26.25
CA GLY A 688 -4.69 -28.06 25.49
C GLY A 688 -4.22 -29.51 25.28
N LEU A 689 -3.32 -30.00 26.13
CA LEU A 689 -2.77 -31.36 26.06
C LEU A 689 -3.62 -32.37 26.86
N ASP A 690 -4.61 -31.89 27.61
CA ASP A 690 -5.60 -32.67 28.35
C ASP A 690 -6.70 -33.25 27.43
N LYS A 691 -6.91 -32.67 26.25
CA LYS A 691 -7.87 -33.13 25.24
C LYS A 691 -7.17 -33.82 24.08
N LYS A 692 -6.94 -35.12 24.18
CA LYS A 692 -7.06 -35.97 22.98
C LYS A 692 -8.55 -36.06 22.67
N GLU A 693 -9.09 -35.10 21.92
CA GLU A 693 -10.36 -35.34 21.24
C GLU A 693 -10.14 -36.58 20.36
N SER A 694 -10.74 -37.70 20.75
CA SER A 694 -10.76 -38.89 19.91
C SER A 694 -11.52 -38.49 18.65
N PHE A 695 -10.81 -38.33 17.54
CA PHE A 695 -11.43 -38.10 16.25
C PHE A 695 -12.46 -39.19 16.00
N ASN A 696 -13.74 -38.82 16.02
CA ASN A 696 -14.82 -39.74 15.78
C ASN A 696 -15.19 -39.66 14.30
N LEU A 697 -14.64 -40.59 13.52
CA LEU A 697 -14.89 -40.64 12.08
C LEU A 697 -16.39 -40.71 11.75
N GLU A 698 -17.21 -41.38 12.56
CA GLU A 698 -18.64 -41.47 12.28
C GLU A 698 -19.38 -40.16 12.52
N GLU A 699 -18.93 -39.34 13.46
CA GLU A 699 -19.49 -38.00 13.66
C GLU A 699 -19.20 -37.11 12.45
N GLU A 700 -17.96 -37.12 11.96
CA GLU A 700 -17.53 -36.36 10.79
C GLU A 700 -18.20 -36.85 9.49
N LEU A 701 -18.29 -38.19 9.29
CA LEU A 701 -18.98 -38.77 8.14
C LEU A 701 -20.48 -38.52 8.18
N SER A 702 -21.10 -38.39 9.35
CA SER A 702 -22.53 -38.08 9.49
C SER A 702 -22.88 -36.68 8.97
N GLN A 703 -21.91 -35.75 8.99
CA GLN A 703 -22.07 -34.39 8.47
C GLN A 703 -21.98 -34.33 6.94
N VAL A 704 -21.35 -35.33 6.31
CA VAL A 704 -21.30 -35.44 4.85
C VAL A 704 -22.63 -35.99 4.35
N VAL A 705 -23.36 -35.22 3.54
CA VAL A 705 -24.62 -35.67 2.93
C VAL A 705 -24.31 -36.61 1.76
N GLY A 706 -25.04 -37.74 1.65
CA GLY A 706 -24.89 -38.68 0.54
C GLY A 706 -23.52 -39.36 0.46
N LEU A 707 -23.05 -39.64 -0.76
CA LEU A 707 -21.73 -40.22 -1.08
C LEU A 707 -21.40 -41.53 -0.33
N ASP A 708 -22.37 -42.46 -0.24
CA ASP A 708 -22.20 -43.68 0.56
C ASP A 708 -20.98 -44.53 0.16
N GLU A 709 -20.69 -44.63 -1.14
CA GLU A 709 -19.49 -45.32 -1.64
C GLU A 709 -18.19 -44.66 -1.16
N VAL A 710 -18.16 -43.33 -1.10
CA VAL A 710 -17.00 -42.58 -0.61
C VAL A 710 -16.86 -42.74 0.90
N LYS A 711 -17.98 -42.70 1.64
CA LYS A 711 -17.97 -42.93 3.09
C LYS A 711 -17.48 -44.34 3.42
N GLU A 712 -17.93 -45.36 2.69
CA GLU A 712 -17.46 -46.73 2.84
C GLU A 712 -15.96 -46.84 2.52
N PHE A 713 -15.49 -46.15 1.48
CA PHE A 713 -14.05 -46.06 1.18
C PHE A 713 -13.26 -45.48 2.36
N VAL A 714 -13.69 -44.35 2.94
CA VAL A 714 -13.00 -43.72 4.07
C VAL A 714 -12.99 -44.63 5.30
N ARG A 715 -14.10 -45.33 5.59
CA ARG A 715 -14.16 -46.35 6.66
C ARG A 715 -13.20 -47.51 6.40
N ASN A 716 -13.09 -47.96 5.16
CA ASN A 716 -12.16 -49.04 4.81
C ASN A 716 -10.69 -48.58 4.90
N LEU A 717 -10.41 -47.33 4.53
CA LEU A 717 -9.12 -46.70 4.70
C LEU A 717 -8.74 -46.64 6.20
N GLU A 718 -9.63 -46.15 7.07
CA GLU A 718 -9.40 -46.13 8.52
C GLU A 718 -9.10 -47.53 9.06
N LYS A 719 -9.92 -48.54 8.72
CA LYS A 719 -9.68 -49.93 9.13
C LYS A 719 -8.32 -50.45 8.67
N GLN A 720 -7.91 -50.13 7.43
CA GLN A 720 -6.59 -50.51 6.90
C GLN A 720 -5.46 -49.85 7.69
N LEU A 721 -5.61 -48.58 8.04
CA LEU A 721 -4.64 -47.81 8.81
C LEU A 721 -4.55 -48.31 10.28
N ILE A 722 -5.68 -48.59 10.93
CA ILE A 722 -5.72 -49.19 12.28
C ILE A 722 -5.04 -50.56 12.27
N ALA A 723 -5.30 -51.39 11.26
CA ALA A 723 -4.66 -52.69 11.13
C ALA A 723 -3.13 -52.57 10.97
N LYS A 724 -2.65 -51.54 10.25
CA LYS A 724 -1.21 -51.24 10.11
C LYS A 724 -0.60 -50.82 11.45
N GLU A 725 -1.28 -49.96 12.21
CA GLU A 725 -0.83 -49.50 13.52
C GLU A 725 -0.73 -50.66 14.52
N LYS A 726 -1.77 -51.51 14.61
CA LYS A 726 -1.77 -52.71 15.46
C LYS A 726 -0.64 -53.69 15.10
N ARG A 727 -0.31 -53.85 13.82
CA ARG A 727 0.85 -54.68 13.39
C ARG A 727 2.17 -54.09 13.84
N LYS A 728 2.34 -52.75 13.75
CA LYS A 728 3.52 -52.03 14.22
C LYS A 728 3.71 -52.17 15.73
N GLN A 729 2.63 -52.08 16.51
CA GLN A 729 2.66 -52.25 17.97
C GLN A 729 3.11 -53.66 18.41
N VAL A 730 2.83 -54.68 17.60
CA VAL A 730 3.22 -56.08 17.88
C VAL A 730 4.58 -56.43 17.24
N GLY A 731 5.30 -55.45 16.66
CA GLY A 731 6.63 -55.65 16.09
C GLY A 731 6.66 -56.46 14.79
N VAL A 732 5.50 -56.65 14.13
CA VAL A 732 5.42 -57.34 12.84
C VAL A 732 5.83 -56.36 11.74
N ASN A 733 7.08 -56.45 11.30
CA ASN A 733 7.61 -55.67 10.19
C ASN A 733 7.11 -56.26 8.85
N VAL A 734 5.92 -55.84 8.43
CA VAL A 734 5.45 -56.13 7.06
C VAL A 734 5.93 -54.99 6.17
N GLU A 735 6.79 -55.27 5.18
CA GLU A 735 7.11 -54.34 4.10
C GLU A 735 5.84 -54.05 3.28
N LEU A 736 5.06 -53.08 3.74
CA LEU A 736 3.91 -52.53 3.03
C LEU A 736 4.18 -51.05 2.82
N SER A 737 5.16 -50.73 1.99
CA SER A 737 5.37 -49.39 1.40
C SER A 737 4.27 -49.06 0.39
N GLN A 738 3.01 -49.36 0.72
CA GLN A 738 1.87 -49.02 -0.12
C GLN A 738 1.67 -47.51 -0.05
N SER A 739 1.81 -46.86 -1.21
CA SER A 739 1.48 -45.45 -1.41
C SER A 739 0.02 -45.20 -1.01
N LEU A 740 -0.21 -44.15 -0.21
CA LEU A 740 -1.55 -43.70 0.17
C LEU A 740 -2.11 -42.65 -0.79
N ASN A 741 -1.42 -42.37 -1.90
CA ASN A 741 -1.87 -41.40 -2.89
C ASN A 741 -3.13 -41.88 -3.61
N MET A 742 -4.01 -40.95 -3.93
CA MET A 742 -5.38 -41.24 -4.39
C MET A 742 -5.74 -40.49 -5.67
N ILE A 743 -6.67 -41.06 -6.42
CA ILE A 743 -7.32 -40.41 -7.58
C ILE A 743 -8.79 -40.21 -7.25
N PHE A 744 -9.27 -38.98 -7.35
CA PHE A 744 -10.66 -38.60 -7.15
C PHE A 744 -11.30 -38.25 -8.49
N THR A 745 -12.19 -39.11 -8.97
CA THR A 745 -12.93 -38.84 -10.20
C THR A 745 -14.36 -38.41 -9.95
N GLY A 746 -14.97 -37.68 -10.88
CA GLY A 746 -16.39 -37.33 -10.85
C GLY A 746 -16.64 -35.91 -11.35
N ASN A 747 -17.90 -35.50 -11.49
CA ASN A 747 -18.25 -34.17 -12.00
C ASN A 747 -17.93 -33.03 -10.99
N PRO A 748 -17.89 -31.76 -11.41
CA PRO A 748 -17.65 -30.63 -10.53
C PRO A 748 -18.71 -30.52 -9.45
N GLY A 749 -18.32 -30.10 -8.25
CA GLY A 749 -19.25 -29.90 -7.14
C GLY A 749 -19.75 -31.17 -6.46
N THR A 750 -19.19 -32.35 -6.76
CA THR A 750 -19.54 -33.62 -6.08
C THR A 750 -18.90 -33.79 -4.70
N GLY A 751 -18.10 -32.82 -4.21
CA GLY A 751 -17.54 -32.83 -2.85
C GLY A 751 -16.12 -33.40 -2.71
N LYS A 752 -15.39 -33.58 -3.81
CA LYS A 752 -13.99 -34.04 -3.86
C LYS A 752 -13.08 -33.33 -2.85
N THR A 753 -13.08 -32.00 -2.88
CA THR A 753 -12.26 -31.17 -1.98
C THR A 753 -12.66 -31.32 -0.51
N THR A 754 -13.96 -31.45 -0.21
CA THR A 754 -14.45 -31.64 1.16
C THR A 754 -13.96 -32.96 1.73
N VAL A 755 -14.03 -34.04 0.95
CA VAL A 755 -13.54 -35.37 1.37
C VAL A 755 -12.01 -35.39 1.50
N ALA A 756 -11.28 -34.68 0.64
CA ALA A 756 -9.82 -34.56 0.79
C ALA A 756 -9.42 -33.97 2.16
N ARG A 757 -10.15 -32.97 2.65
CA ARG A 757 -9.94 -32.39 3.98
C ARG A 757 -10.29 -33.35 5.11
N LEU A 758 -11.38 -34.10 4.96
CA LEU A 758 -11.75 -35.16 5.92
C LEU A 758 -10.65 -36.23 6.02
N ILE A 759 -10.11 -36.68 4.89
CA ILE A 759 -9.01 -37.66 4.86
C ILE A 759 -7.74 -37.07 5.48
N GLY A 760 -7.41 -35.81 5.20
CA GLY A 760 -6.28 -35.13 5.85
C GLY A 760 -6.41 -35.12 7.38
N ASN A 761 -7.60 -34.77 7.90
CA ASN A 761 -7.87 -34.79 9.33
C ASN A 761 -7.79 -36.20 9.93
N LEU A 762 -8.39 -37.21 9.28
CA LEU A 762 -8.27 -38.61 9.67
C LEU A 762 -6.80 -39.03 9.80
N MET A 763 -6.00 -38.80 8.75
CA MET A 763 -4.59 -39.21 8.72
C MET A 763 -3.74 -38.49 9.75
N LYS A 764 -4.04 -37.22 10.06
CA LYS A 764 -3.41 -36.48 11.15
C LYS A 764 -3.70 -37.12 12.51
N ASN A 765 -4.96 -37.41 12.78
CA ASN A 765 -5.38 -37.95 14.07
C ASN A 765 -4.89 -39.38 14.29
N MET A 766 -4.64 -40.13 13.22
CA MET A 766 -3.99 -41.44 13.26
C MET A 766 -2.45 -41.37 13.32
N GLY A 767 -1.86 -40.17 13.38
CA GLY A 767 -0.42 -39.97 13.47
C GLY A 767 0.37 -40.36 12.21
N ILE A 768 -0.30 -40.46 11.06
CA ILE A 768 0.32 -40.78 9.76
C ILE A 768 0.85 -39.49 9.12
N LEU A 769 0.03 -38.44 9.13
CA LEU A 769 0.43 -37.11 8.67
C LEU A 769 0.67 -36.21 9.88
N LYS A 770 1.64 -35.30 9.77
CA LYS A 770 1.95 -34.32 10.84
C LYS A 770 0.86 -33.24 10.95
N SER A 771 0.13 -32.99 9.86
CA SER A 771 -0.92 -31.99 9.72
C SER A 771 -2.06 -32.53 8.87
N GLY A 772 -3.29 -32.11 9.18
CA GLY A 772 -4.47 -32.39 8.34
C GLY A 772 -4.68 -31.36 7.23
N GLN A 773 -3.73 -30.44 7.06
CA GLN A 773 -3.80 -29.37 6.07
C GLN A 773 -3.85 -29.95 4.66
N VAL A 774 -4.80 -29.45 3.86
CA VAL A 774 -4.89 -29.72 2.42
C VAL A 774 -4.47 -28.48 1.67
N ILE A 775 -3.54 -28.62 0.74
CA ILE A 775 -3.12 -27.57 -0.18
C ILE A 775 -3.68 -27.90 -1.55
N GLU A 776 -4.52 -27.00 -2.05
CA GLU A 776 -5.21 -27.14 -3.33
C GLU A 776 -4.44 -26.36 -4.40
N THR A 777 -4.16 -27.00 -5.53
CA THR A 777 -3.50 -26.40 -6.68
C THR A 777 -4.09 -26.95 -7.98
N ASP A 778 -3.89 -26.24 -9.08
CA ASP A 778 -4.21 -26.70 -10.43
C ASP A 778 -2.94 -26.64 -11.31
N ARG A 779 -3.11 -26.77 -12.64
CA ARG A 779 -2.01 -26.62 -13.61
C ARG A 779 -1.27 -25.28 -13.45
N SER A 780 -1.99 -24.18 -13.24
CA SER A 780 -1.41 -22.84 -13.15
C SER A 780 -0.51 -22.69 -11.92
N GLY A 781 -0.80 -23.43 -10.85
CA GLY A 781 0.03 -23.48 -9.64
C GLY A 781 1.30 -24.31 -9.80
N LEU A 782 1.31 -25.34 -10.65
CA LEU A 782 2.45 -26.26 -10.79
C LEU A 782 3.36 -25.93 -11.98
N VAL A 783 2.80 -25.44 -13.09
CA VAL A 783 3.53 -25.20 -14.34
C VAL A 783 3.99 -23.75 -14.43
N GLY A 784 5.27 -23.54 -14.78
CA GLY A 784 5.88 -22.23 -14.99
C GLY A 784 5.57 -21.66 -16.39
N GLN A 785 5.81 -20.37 -16.59
CA GLN A 785 5.63 -19.74 -17.91
C GLN A 785 6.82 -20.01 -18.83
N TYR A 786 7.99 -20.32 -18.26
CA TYR A 786 9.24 -20.55 -18.98
C TYR A 786 9.87 -21.91 -18.62
N ALA A 787 10.67 -22.47 -19.54
CA ALA A 787 11.40 -23.72 -19.33
C ALA A 787 12.39 -23.59 -18.14
N GLY A 788 12.36 -24.55 -17.20
CA GLY A 788 13.17 -24.55 -15.98
C GLY A 788 12.55 -23.84 -14.77
N GLU A 789 11.48 -23.06 -14.94
CA GLU A 789 10.68 -22.48 -13.84
C GLU A 789 9.73 -23.53 -13.24
N THR A 790 9.18 -24.41 -14.09
CA THR A 790 8.21 -25.45 -13.70
C THR A 790 8.73 -26.36 -12.59
N THR A 791 9.99 -26.84 -12.69
CA THR A 791 10.59 -27.66 -11.64
C THR A 791 10.60 -26.94 -10.28
N LYS A 792 10.96 -25.65 -10.26
CA LYS A 792 10.99 -24.85 -9.02
C LYS A 792 9.59 -24.70 -8.44
N LYS A 793 8.64 -24.27 -9.28
CA LYS A 793 7.26 -24.00 -8.89
C LYS A 793 6.53 -25.25 -8.38
N THR A 794 6.65 -26.36 -9.10
CA THR A 794 6.15 -27.67 -8.67
C THR A 794 6.77 -28.09 -7.32
N THR A 795 8.08 -27.88 -7.15
CA THR A 795 8.78 -28.19 -5.89
C THR A 795 8.32 -27.33 -4.72
N GLU A 796 8.09 -26.03 -4.93
CA GLU A 796 7.60 -25.11 -3.90
C GLU A 796 6.20 -25.47 -3.44
N VAL A 797 5.28 -25.68 -4.38
CA VAL A 797 3.90 -26.10 -4.07
C VAL A 797 3.90 -27.45 -3.35
N PHE A 798 4.68 -28.43 -3.82
CA PHE A 798 4.80 -29.73 -3.15
C PHE A 798 5.35 -29.59 -1.72
N LYS A 799 6.42 -28.80 -1.54
CA LYS A 799 7.01 -28.57 -0.21
C LYS A 799 6.08 -27.86 0.75
N SER A 800 5.25 -26.96 0.25
CA SER A 800 4.24 -26.29 1.09
C SER A 800 3.27 -27.30 1.71
N ALA A 801 3.00 -28.40 1.01
CA ALA A 801 2.05 -29.45 1.39
C ALA A 801 2.68 -30.57 2.24
N LEU A 802 4.01 -30.52 2.49
CA LEU A 802 4.69 -31.51 3.32
C LEU A 802 4.12 -31.53 4.75
N GLY A 803 3.95 -32.76 5.24
CA GLY A 803 3.27 -33.07 6.49
C GLY A 803 1.75 -33.18 6.35
N GLY A 804 1.16 -32.90 5.18
CA GLY A 804 -0.28 -32.89 4.94
C GLY A 804 -0.68 -33.52 3.60
N VAL A 805 -1.70 -32.94 2.95
CA VAL A 805 -2.26 -33.44 1.68
C VAL A 805 -2.04 -32.41 0.57
N LEU A 806 -1.49 -32.83 -0.57
CA LEU A 806 -1.46 -32.05 -1.80
C LEU A 806 -2.62 -32.48 -2.71
N PHE A 807 -3.59 -31.60 -2.90
CA PHE A 807 -4.75 -31.82 -3.76
C PHE A 807 -4.55 -31.07 -5.08
N ILE A 808 -4.45 -31.81 -6.19
CA ILE A 808 -4.30 -31.26 -7.54
C ILE A 808 -5.64 -31.38 -8.25
N ASP A 809 -6.34 -30.26 -8.41
CA ASP A 809 -7.60 -30.21 -9.17
C ASP A 809 -7.35 -30.15 -10.67
N GLU A 810 -8.29 -30.72 -11.43
CA GLU A 810 -8.18 -30.91 -12.89
C GLU A 810 -6.80 -31.43 -13.33
N ALA A 811 -6.28 -32.45 -12.63
CA ALA A 811 -4.91 -32.93 -12.81
C ALA A 811 -4.60 -33.38 -14.25
N TYR A 812 -5.60 -33.83 -15.00
CA TYR A 812 -5.46 -34.16 -16.43
C TYR A 812 -4.99 -32.95 -17.27
N ALA A 813 -5.29 -31.72 -16.84
CA ALA A 813 -4.85 -30.50 -17.50
C ALA A 813 -3.32 -30.33 -17.46
N LEU A 814 -2.60 -30.99 -16.55
CA LEU A 814 -1.13 -30.99 -16.54
C LEU A 814 -0.53 -31.54 -17.84
N MET A 815 -1.28 -32.33 -18.60
CA MET A 815 -0.90 -32.80 -19.93
C MET A 815 -1.95 -32.36 -20.95
N SER A 816 -1.94 -31.06 -21.29
CA SER A 816 -2.94 -30.47 -22.19
C SER A 816 -2.77 -30.85 -23.67
N LEU A 817 -1.60 -31.37 -24.08
CA LEU A 817 -1.26 -31.80 -25.44
C LEU A 817 -0.33 -33.01 -25.40
N GLU A 818 -0.34 -33.87 -26.43
CA GLU A 818 0.56 -35.04 -26.53
C GLU A 818 2.07 -34.68 -26.45
N ASN A 819 2.42 -33.42 -26.77
CA ASN A 819 3.77 -32.86 -26.69
C ASN A 819 3.78 -31.55 -25.89
N ASP A 820 3.42 -31.60 -24.60
CA ASP A 820 3.59 -30.49 -23.65
C ASP A 820 4.85 -30.69 -22.80
N PRO A 821 6.00 -30.07 -23.14
CA PRO A 821 7.26 -30.30 -22.43
C PRO A 821 7.23 -29.78 -21.00
N LEU A 822 6.53 -28.66 -20.76
CA LEU A 822 6.43 -28.03 -19.44
C LEU A 822 5.50 -28.82 -18.53
N GLY A 823 4.35 -29.27 -19.06
CA GLY A 823 3.45 -30.17 -18.33
C GLY A 823 4.12 -31.49 -17.95
N LYS A 824 4.87 -32.08 -18.88
CA LYS A 824 5.65 -33.29 -18.62
C LYS A 824 6.73 -33.06 -17.56
N GLU A 825 7.44 -31.93 -17.61
CA GLU A 825 8.44 -31.55 -16.60
C GLU A 825 7.82 -31.45 -15.19
N ALA A 826 6.60 -30.89 -15.07
CA ALA A 826 5.87 -30.83 -13.81
C ALA A 826 5.52 -32.24 -13.30
N VAL A 827 4.99 -33.11 -14.16
CA VAL A 827 4.62 -34.49 -13.80
C VAL A 827 5.84 -35.29 -13.37
N ASP A 828 6.95 -35.21 -14.10
CA ASP A 828 8.18 -35.94 -13.79
C ASP A 828 8.78 -35.45 -12.46
N THR A 829 8.75 -34.13 -12.21
CA THR A 829 9.15 -33.54 -10.93
C THR A 829 8.26 -34.01 -9.79
N LEU A 830 6.93 -34.01 -9.99
CA LEU A 830 5.96 -34.48 -9.00
C LEU A 830 6.17 -35.96 -8.65
N VAL A 831 6.35 -36.83 -9.65
CA VAL A 831 6.62 -38.26 -9.43
C VAL A 831 7.91 -38.46 -8.63
N LYS A 832 8.97 -37.70 -8.93
CA LYS A 832 10.21 -37.73 -8.16
C LYS A 832 10.01 -37.29 -6.71
N LEU A 833 9.31 -36.19 -6.48
CA LEU A 833 9.07 -35.69 -5.12
C LEU A 833 8.16 -36.62 -4.30
N ILE A 834 7.16 -37.25 -4.94
CA ILE A 834 6.35 -38.30 -4.31
C ILE A 834 7.24 -39.46 -3.86
N GLU A 835 8.26 -39.82 -4.63
CA GLU A 835 9.22 -40.87 -4.28
C GLU A 835 10.11 -40.49 -3.09
N ASP A 836 10.62 -39.25 -3.10
CA ASP A 836 11.55 -38.75 -2.09
C ASP A 836 10.87 -38.53 -0.73
N PHE A 837 9.56 -38.26 -0.70
CA PHE A 837 8.80 -37.88 0.51
C PHE A 837 7.58 -38.79 0.81
N ARG A 838 7.65 -40.08 0.45
CA ARG A 838 6.52 -41.05 0.55
C ARG A 838 5.82 -41.14 1.89
N GLU A 839 6.51 -40.86 2.99
CA GLU A 839 5.96 -40.97 4.36
C GLU A 839 5.47 -39.63 4.92
N ASP A 840 5.81 -38.52 4.27
CA ASP A 840 5.56 -37.17 4.79
C ASP A 840 4.39 -36.46 4.09
N ILE A 841 3.81 -37.03 3.03
CA ILE A 841 2.74 -36.37 2.25
C ILE A 841 1.81 -37.38 1.58
N VAL A 842 0.55 -36.99 1.41
CA VAL A 842 -0.40 -37.70 0.53
C VAL A 842 -0.79 -36.80 -0.63
N VAL A 843 -0.67 -37.30 -1.85
CA VAL A 843 -1.09 -36.58 -3.06
C VAL A 843 -2.43 -37.13 -3.54
N ILE A 844 -3.37 -36.23 -3.82
CA ILE A 844 -4.69 -36.54 -4.38
C ILE A 844 -4.81 -35.84 -5.73
N LEU A 845 -5.02 -36.62 -6.79
CA LEU A 845 -5.29 -36.10 -8.14
C LEU A 845 -6.79 -36.11 -8.41
N ALA A 846 -7.38 -34.96 -8.71
CA ALA A 846 -8.80 -34.83 -8.99
C ALA A 846 -9.09 -34.48 -10.45
N GLY A 847 -10.19 -35.00 -11.00
CA GLY A 847 -10.62 -34.68 -12.36
C GLY A 847 -11.83 -35.48 -12.84
N TYR A 848 -12.13 -35.38 -14.14
CA TYR A 848 -13.21 -36.13 -14.76
C TYR A 848 -12.81 -37.58 -15.04
N ASP A 849 -13.79 -38.48 -15.01
CA ASP A 849 -13.59 -39.94 -15.07
C ASP A 849 -12.85 -40.42 -16.32
N LYS A 850 -13.14 -39.82 -17.49
CA LYS A 850 -12.57 -40.25 -18.78
C LYS A 850 -11.17 -39.66 -18.97
N GLU A 851 -11.03 -38.38 -18.71
CA GLU A 851 -9.84 -37.57 -18.84
C GLU A 851 -8.73 -38.04 -17.89
N MET A 852 -9.08 -38.40 -16.65
CA MET A 852 -8.13 -38.96 -15.69
C MET A 852 -7.62 -40.35 -16.11
N LYS A 853 -8.45 -41.18 -16.75
CA LYS A 853 -8.00 -42.48 -17.27
C LYS A 853 -6.99 -42.29 -18.39
N ASP A 854 -7.22 -41.33 -19.29
CA ASP A 854 -6.30 -41.01 -20.37
C ASP A 854 -4.98 -40.44 -19.83
N PHE A 855 -5.04 -39.51 -18.87
CA PHE A 855 -3.88 -38.92 -18.21
C PHE A 855 -2.98 -39.97 -17.51
N LEU A 856 -3.57 -40.93 -16.80
CA LEU A 856 -2.81 -41.99 -16.12
C LEU A 856 -2.16 -42.98 -17.09
N ASN A 857 -2.69 -43.12 -18.31
CA ASN A 857 -2.11 -43.96 -19.34
C ASN A 857 -0.93 -43.27 -20.05
N THR A 858 -0.81 -41.94 -19.96
CA THR A 858 0.28 -41.19 -20.60
C THR A 858 1.63 -41.38 -19.91
N ASN A 859 1.66 -41.68 -18.60
CA ASN A 859 2.89 -41.92 -17.85
C ASN A 859 2.74 -43.15 -16.94
N SER A 860 3.50 -44.21 -17.24
CA SER A 860 3.51 -45.46 -16.45
C SER A 860 3.96 -45.25 -14.99
N GLY A 861 4.77 -44.21 -14.74
CA GLY A 861 5.17 -43.78 -13.40
C GLY A 861 3.97 -43.42 -12.52
N LEU A 862 3.03 -42.61 -13.02
CA LEU A 862 1.85 -42.17 -12.25
C LEU A 862 0.99 -43.35 -11.80
N LYS A 863 0.66 -44.27 -12.70
CA LYS A 863 -0.21 -45.42 -12.39
C LYS A 863 0.29 -46.27 -11.22
N SER A 864 1.61 -46.40 -11.08
CA SER A 864 2.21 -47.17 -9.97
C SER A 864 2.23 -46.41 -8.64
N ARG A 865 2.15 -45.08 -8.65
CA ARG A 865 2.25 -44.19 -7.47
C ARG A 865 0.88 -43.85 -6.87
N PHE A 866 -0.20 -44.04 -7.62
CA PHE A 866 -1.58 -43.74 -7.21
C PHE A 866 -2.46 -45.01 -7.24
N PRO A 867 -2.35 -45.91 -6.24
CA PRO A 867 -3.07 -47.18 -6.24
C PRO A 867 -4.55 -47.05 -5.81
N LEU A 868 -4.92 -45.97 -5.14
CA LEU A 868 -6.28 -45.75 -4.62
C LEU A 868 -7.07 -44.87 -5.60
N SER A 869 -8.30 -45.27 -5.93
CA SER A 869 -9.19 -44.50 -6.80
C SER A 869 -10.61 -44.52 -6.27
N ILE A 870 -11.28 -43.37 -6.33
CA ILE A 870 -12.65 -43.16 -5.83
C ILE A 870 -13.44 -42.39 -6.87
N ASN A 871 -14.64 -42.87 -7.19
CA ASN A 871 -15.59 -42.14 -8.03
C ASN A 871 -16.62 -41.40 -7.18
N PHE A 872 -16.76 -40.10 -7.42
CA PHE A 872 -17.75 -39.24 -6.81
C PHE A 872 -18.94 -39.07 -7.74
N LYS A 873 -20.02 -39.82 -7.45
CA LYS A 873 -21.27 -39.74 -8.19
C LYS A 873 -21.96 -38.37 -7.98
N ASP A 874 -22.81 -38.02 -8.93
CA ASP A 874 -23.68 -36.86 -8.82
C ASP A 874 -24.70 -37.07 -7.69
N TYR A 875 -25.00 -35.99 -6.97
CA TYR A 875 -25.97 -36.02 -5.89
C TYR A 875 -27.39 -36.13 -6.45
N ASP A 876 -28.28 -36.81 -5.73
CA ASP A 876 -29.71 -36.78 -6.02
C ASP A 876 -30.34 -35.43 -5.58
N ILE A 877 -31.62 -35.21 -5.90
CA ILE A 877 -32.28 -33.93 -5.57
C ILE A 877 -32.44 -33.77 -4.06
N GLU A 878 -32.77 -34.84 -3.33
CA GLU A 878 -32.97 -34.81 -1.88
C GLU A 878 -31.66 -34.49 -1.14
N GLU A 879 -30.54 -35.05 -1.61
CA GLU A 879 -29.19 -34.77 -1.16
C GLU A 879 -28.79 -33.33 -1.43
N LEU A 880 -29.08 -32.79 -2.63
CA LEU A 880 -28.80 -31.39 -2.98
C LEU A 880 -29.59 -30.40 -2.12
N VAL A 881 -30.85 -30.70 -1.81
CA VAL A 881 -31.67 -29.90 -0.89
C VAL A 881 -31.07 -29.90 0.52
N LYS A 882 -30.69 -31.08 1.04
CA LYS A 882 -30.02 -31.21 2.35
C LYS A 882 -28.70 -30.42 2.39
N ILE A 883 -27.87 -30.52 1.36
CA ILE A 883 -26.64 -29.74 1.21
C ILE A 883 -26.97 -28.24 1.21
N GLY A 884 -28.03 -27.84 0.51
CA GLY A 884 -28.46 -26.46 0.46
C GLY A 884 -28.85 -25.89 1.83
N LYS A 885 -29.60 -26.65 2.62
CA LYS A 885 -29.95 -26.27 4.01
C LYS A 885 -28.72 -26.09 4.89
N LEU A 886 -27.75 -27.03 4.81
CA LEU A 886 -26.50 -26.92 5.58
C LEU A 886 -25.72 -25.67 5.19
N MET A 887 -25.65 -25.33 3.90
CA MET A 887 -24.99 -24.11 3.42
C MET A 887 -25.68 -22.84 3.91
N ILE A 888 -27.03 -22.79 3.89
CA ILE A 888 -27.82 -21.65 4.40
C ILE A 888 -27.55 -21.45 5.90
N ASN A 889 -27.63 -22.53 6.68
CA ASN A 889 -27.38 -22.48 8.12
C ASN A 889 -25.93 -22.07 8.45
N SER A 890 -24.94 -22.58 7.72
CA SER A 890 -23.53 -22.21 7.93
C SER A 890 -23.25 -20.73 7.63
N LYS A 891 -24.06 -20.11 6.76
CA LYS A 891 -23.97 -18.68 6.42
C LYS A 891 -24.80 -17.80 7.37
N GLY A 892 -25.45 -18.38 8.38
CA GLY A 892 -26.24 -17.66 9.38
C GLY A 892 -27.66 -17.28 8.94
N PHE A 893 -28.18 -17.90 7.88
CA PHE A 893 -29.54 -17.67 7.37
C PHE A 893 -30.48 -18.80 7.77
N ILE A 894 -31.78 -18.52 7.76
CA ILE A 894 -32.86 -19.48 8.07
C ILE A 894 -33.91 -19.42 6.95
N LEU A 895 -34.45 -20.57 6.53
CA LEU A 895 -35.57 -20.63 5.57
C LEU A 895 -36.91 -20.38 6.28
N ASP A 896 -37.77 -19.56 5.68
CA ASP A 896 -39.14 -19.29 6.16
C ASP A 896 -40.17 -20.21 5.50
N GLY A 897 -41.15 -20.74 6.25
CA GLY A 897 -42.32 -21.42 5.70
C GLY A 897 -42.03 -22.39 4.55
N ASN A 898 -42.68 -22.19 3.39
CA ASN A 898 -42.52 -23.03 2.20
C ASN A 898 -41.27 -22.71 1.36
N SER A 899 -40.33 -21.90 1.85
CA SER A 899 -39.09 -21.58 1.11
C SER A 899 -38.20 -22.80 0.89
N GLU A 900 -38.44 -23.89 1.62
CA GLU A 900 -37.81 -25.19 1.37
C GLU A 900 -38.27 -25.81 0.05
N ASP A 901 -39.57 -25.77 -0.24
CA ASP A 901 -40.15 -26.26 -1.49
C ASP A 901 -39.63 -25.43 -2.67
N GLU A 902 -39.49 -24.11 -2.50
CA GLU A 902 -38.92 -23.20 -3.50
C GLU A 902 -37.43 -23.47 -3.76
N LEU A 903 -36.66 -23.81 -2.73
CA LEU A 903 -35.28 -24.25 -2.89
C LEU A 903 -35.21 -25.56 -3.67
N GLU A 904 -36.08 -26.52 -3.36
CA GLU A 904 -36.17 -27.78 -4.08
C GLU A 904 -36.56 -27.58 -5.56
N ASP A 905 -37.53 -26.72 -5.83
CA ASP A 905 -37.98 -26.40 -7.19
C ASP A 905 -36.90 -25.65 -7.99
N ALA A 906 -36.17 -24.73 -7.36
CA ALA A 906 -35.01 -24.08 -7.97
C ALA A 906 -33.93 -25.11 -8.35
N ILE A 907 -33.64 -26.07 -7.47
CA ILE A 907 -32.69 -27.15 -7.72
C ILE A 907 -33.20 -28.07 -8.84
N LYS A 908 -34.47 -28.46 -8.85
CA LYS A 908 -35.07 -29.28 -9.92
C LYS A 908 -34.95 -28.59 -11.28
N LYS A 909 -35.34 -27.31 -11.38
CA LYS A 909 -35.31 -26.55 -12.65
C LYS A 909 -33.90 -26.44 -13.23
N GLU A 910 -32.93 -26.05 -12.41
CA GLU A 910 -31.53 -25.91 -12.85
C GLU A 910 -30.89 -27.27 -13.22
N LYS A 911 -31.24 -28.35 -12.52
CA LYS A 911 -30.77 -29.70 -12.84
C LYS A 911 -31.35 -30.22 -14.15
N HIS A 912 -32.61 -29.88 -14.46
CA HIS A 912 -33.25 -30.21 -15.74
C HIS A 912 -32.73 -29.38 -16.93
N LYS A 913 -32.38 -28.10 -16.73
CA LYS A 913 -31.77 -27.27 -17.79
C LYS A 913 -30.40 -27.77 -18.23
N ASN A 914 -29.59 -28.25 -17.29
CA ASN A 914 -28.23 -28.72 -17.53
C ASN A 914 -28.18 -30.24 -17.76
N SER A 915 -28.94 -30.74 -18.75
CA SER A 915 -29.13 -32.17 -19.03
C SER A 915 -27.87 -32.98 -19.39
N THR A 916 -26.69 -32.36 -19.35
CA THR A 916 -25.38 -33.03 -19.48
C THR A 916 -24.34 -32.32 -18.59
N GLN A 917 -23.98 -32.98 -17.47
CA GLN A 917 -22.71 -32.82 -16.72
C GLN A 917 -22.43 -31.54 -15.87
N SER A 918 -23.39 -30.89 -15.17
CA SER A 918 -23.00 -29.69 -14.37
C SER A 918 -23.70 -29.41 -13.01
N GLY A 919 -24.80 -30.08 -12.66
CA GLY A 919 -25.64 -29.65 -11.54
C GLY A 919 -25.40 -30.31 -10.17
N ASN A 920 -24.28 -30.05 -9.48
CA ASN A 920 -24.04 -30.56 -8.09
C ASN A 920 -23.91 -29.41 -7.06
N GLY A 921 -23.14 -29.59 -5.97
CA GLY A 921 -23.05 -28.62 -4.86
C GLY A 921 -22.61 -27.20 -5.27
N ARG A 922 -21.89 -27.03 -6.39
CA ARG A 922 -21.55 -25.71 -6.95
C ARG A 922 -22.80 -24.98 -7.45
N MET A 923 -23.73 -25.68 -8.09
CA MET A 923 -25.00 -25.14 -8.54
C MET A 923 -25.86 -24.71 -7.33
N VAL A 924 -25.96 -25.56 -6.31
CA VAL A 924 -26.71 -25.24 -5.07
C VAL A 924 -26.14 -23.99 -4.39
N ARG A 925 -24.80 -23.87 -4.30
CA ARG A 925 -24.14 -22.67 -3.78
C ARG A 925 -24.56 -21.41 -4.55
N ASN A 926 -24.58 -21.47 -5.89
CA ASN A 926 -24.96 -20.34 -6.72
C ASN A 926 -26.43 -19.94 -6.49
N ILE A 927 -27.34 -20.91 -6.36
CA ILE A 927 -28.76 -20.66 -6.04
C ILE A 927 -28.88 -19.92 -4.71
N ILE A 928 -28.18 -20.39 -3.68
CA ILE A 928 -28.21 -19.79 -2.34
C ILE A 928 -27.60 -18.39 -2.31
N GLU A 929 -26.46 -18.18 -2.97
CA GLU A 929 -25.83 -16.86 -3.04
C GLU A 929 -26.71 -15.83 -3.75
N LYS A 930 -27.47 -16.28 -4.74
CA LYS A 930 -28.46 -15.46 -5.42
C LYS A 930 -29.65 -15.14 -4.51
N ALA A 931 -30.17 -16.12 -3.77
CA ALA A 931 -31.22 -15.90 -2.79
C ALA A 931 -30.80 -14.92 -1.68
N ILE A 932 -29.59 -15.05 -1.14
CA ILE A 932 -29.02 -14.12 -0.15
C ILE A 932 -28.89 -12.71 -0.72
N ARG A 933 -28.46 -12.57 -1.98
CA ARG A 933 -28.37 -11.26 -2.64
C ARG A 933 -29.75 -10.61 -2.78
N ASN A 934 -30.76 -11.38 -3.17
CA ASN A 934 -32.14 -10.89 -3.29
C ASN A 934 -32.70 -10.46 -1.92
N GLN A 935 -32.45 -11.26 -0.89
CA GLN A 935 -32.83 -10.93 0.48
C GLN A 935 -32.15 -9.65 0.97
N SER A 936 -30.87 -9.44 0.62
CA SER A 936 -30.15 -8.21 0.95
C SER A 936 -30.78 -6.98 0.28
N SER A 937 -31.18 -7.10 -0.99
CA SER A 937 -31.91 -6.05 -1.71
C SER A 937 -33.28 -5.77 -1.05
N ARG A 938 -33.99 -6.82 -0.67
CA ARG A 938 -35.28 -6.72 0.02
C ARG A 938 -35.16 -6.00 1.36
N ILE A 939 -34.17 -6.35 2.19
CA ILE A 939 -33.92 -5.69 3.48
C ILE A 939 -33.62 -4.20 3.29
N ALA A 940 -32.87 -3.83 2.25
CA ALA A 940 -32.52 -2.44 1.98
C ALA A 940 -33.75 -1.56 1.66
N GLU A 941 -34.84 -2.16 1.20
CA GLU A 941 -36.11 -1.48 0.86
C GLU A 941 -37.12 -1.46 2.03
N MET A 942 -36.84 -2.10 3.16
CA MET A 942 -37.74 -2.15 4.31
C MET A 942 -37.53 -0.97 5.27
N ASP A 943 -38.62 -0.26 5.59
CA ASP A 943 -38.60 0.87 6.54
C ASP A 943 -38.39 0.44 8.01
N ILE A 944 -38.71 -0.82 8.35
CA ILE A 944 -38.59 -1.39 9.70
C ILE A 944 -38.06 -2.82 9.58
N ILE A 945 -36.95 -3.11 10.27
CA ILE A 945 -36.30 -4.43 10.28
C ILE A 945 -36.27 -4.93 11.73
N ASP A 946 -36.66 -6.19 11.93
CA ASP A 946 -36.43 -6.91 13.18
C ASP A 946 -35.28 -7.92 13.04
N GLU A 947 -34.74 -8.39 14.18
CA GLU A 947 -33.56 -9.26 14.22
C GLU A 947 -33.80 -10.61 13.51
N GLN A 948 -35.05 -11.06 13.42
CA GLN A 948 -35.42 -12.31 12.76
C GLN A 948 -35.55 -12.14 11.24
N SER A 949 -36.13 -11.03 10.78
CA SER A 949 -36.29 -10.72 9.36
C SER A 949 -34.97 -10.38 8.65
N ALA A 950 -33.94 -9.99 9.40
CA ALA A 950 -32.59 -9.76 8.86
C ALA A 950 -31.87 -11.03 8.35
N VAL A 951 -32.25 -12.21 8.86
CA VAL A 951 -31.58 -13.50 8.57
C VAL A 951 -32.49 -14.50 7.84
N LEU A 952 -33.73 -14.10 7.57
CA LEU A 952 -34.77 -14.99 7.05
C LEU A 952 -34.85 -14.93 5.52
N LEU A 953 -34.66 -16.08 4.86
CA LEU A 953 -34.89 -16.27 3.43
C LEU A 953 -36.33 -16.70 3.19
N LYS A 954 -37.07 -15.93 2.39
CA LYS A 954 -38.48 -16.15 2.04
C LYS A 954 -38.63 -16.66 0.61
N GLU A 955 -39.84 -17.13 0.28
CA GLU A 955 -40.23 -17.58 -1.06
C GLU A 955 -39.85 -16.56 -2.16
N GLU A 956 -40.03 -15.26 -1.89
CA GLU A 956 -39.69 -14.17 -2.81
C GLU A 956 -38.18 -14.05 -3.12
N ASP A 957 -37.31 -14.48 -2.20
CA ASP A 957 -35.85 -14.43 -2.40
C ASP A 957 -35.37 -15.49 -3.40
N PHE A 958 -36.09 -16.61 -3.48
CA PHE A 958 -35.95 -17.63 -4.52
C PHE A 958 -36.75 -17.29 -5.79
N GLY A 959 -37.46 -16.16 -5.80
CA GLY A 959 -38.48 -15.76 -6.78
C GLY A 959 -38.03 -15.60 -8.23
N ILE A 960 -36.74 -15.67 -8.56
CA ILE A 960 -36.27 -15.77 -9.95
C ILE A 960 -36.52 -17.18 -10.53
N TYR A 961 -36.68 -18.18 -9.66
CA TYR A 961 -37.04 -19.54 -10.03
C TYR A 961 -38.55 -19.76 -10.01
N ALA A 962 -39.32 -18.97 -9.25
CA ALA A 962 -40.79 -18.98 -9.21
C ALA A 962 -41.45 -18.01 -10.22
N LYS A 963 -40.77 -16.96 -10.68
CA LYS A 963 -41.28 -16.02 -11.71
C LYS A 963 -40.53 -16.17 -13.02
N SER A 964 -40.92 -17.16 -13.82
CA SER A 964 -40.87 -17.01 -15.27
C SER A 964 -42.15 -16.28 -15.70
N GLU A 965 -42.14 -14.95 -15.60
CA GLU A 965 -42.99 -14.01 -16.36
C GLU A 965 -42.76 -12.58 -15.84
N GLU A 966 -41.52 -12.09 -15.83
CA GLU A 966 -41.37 -10.73 -16.34
C GLU A 966 -41.40 -10.88 -17.85
N ASN A 967 -42.52 -10.53 -18.46
CA ASN A 967 -42.63 -10.40 -19.90
C ASN A 967 -41.56 -9.40 -20.35
N PHE A 968 -40.37 -9.88 -20.71
CA PHE A 968 -39.46 -9.13 -21.56
C PHE A 968 -40.21 -8.91 -22.87
N ASN A 969 -40.87 -7.74 -22.95
CA ASN A 969 -41.66 -7.37 -24.08
C ASN A 969 -40.70 -6.85 -25.15
N LEU A 970 -40.24 -7.78 -25.99
CA LEU A 970 -39.37 -7.46 -27.12
C LEU A 970 -39.96 -6.34 -27.97
N ASP A 971 -41.29 -6.32 -28.16
CA ASP A 971 -41.93 -5.30 -28.98
C ASP A 971 -41.86 -3.91 -28.33
N GLU A 972 -41.94 -3.78 -27.01
CA GLU A 972 -41.69 -2.49 -26.34
C GLU A 972 -40.26 -2.00 -26.57
N LYS A 973 -39.26 -2.88 -26.40
CA LYS A 973 -37.85 -2.52 -26.61
C LYS A 973 -37.51 -2.22 -28.06
N LEU A 974 -38.07 -2.96 -29.02
CA LEU A 974 -37.88 -2.67 -30.45
C LEU A 974 -38.65 -1.42 -30.88
N ASN A 975 -39.75 -1.06 -30.22
CA ASN A 975 -40.49 0.18 -30.49
C ASN A 975 -39.76 1.44 -29.99
N GLU A 976 -38.88 1.32 -28.99
CA GLU A 976 -37.99 2.42 -28.55
C GLU A 976 -36.97 2.81 -29.63
N VAL A 977 -36.58 1.87 -30.51
CA VAL A 977 -35.64 2.12 -31.61
C VAL A 977 -36.38 2.71 -32.79
N VAL A 978 -35.91 3.83 -33.33
CA VAL A 978 -36.50 4.48 -34.52
C VAL A 978 -36.03 3.75 -35.79
N GLY A 979 -36.90 3.54 -36.76
CA GLY A 979 -36.54 2.91 -38.04
C GLY A 979 -36.09 1.45 -37.93
N LEU A 980 -35.16 1.03 -38.81
CA LEU A 980 -34.52 -0.30 -38.85
C LEU A 980 -35.49 -1.50 -38.90
N ASN A 981 -36.59 -1.39 -39.66
CA ASN A 981 -37.64 -2.42 -39.70
C ASN A 981 -37.11 -3.80 -40.10
N GLU A 982 -36.22 -3.89 -41.09
CA GLU A 982 -35.63 -5.15 -41.53
C GLU A 982 -34.81 -5.83 -40.42
N VAL A 983 -34.07 -5.03 -39.64
CA VAL A 983 -33.29 -5.55 -38.49
C VAL A 983 -34.21 -6.00 -37.36
N LYS A 984 -35.30 -5.26 -37.11
CA LYS A 984 -36.31 -5.66 -36.10
C LYS A 984 -37.01 -6.95 -36.49
N GLU A 985 -37.36 -7.11 -37.76
CA GLU A 985 -37.93 -8.37 -38.28
C GLU A 985 -36.95 -9.54 -38.14
N PHE A 986 -35.66 -9.33 -38.42
CA PHE A 986 -34.64 -10.34 -38.18
C PHE A 986 -34.59 -10.77 -36.72
N ILE A 987 -34.57 -9.82 -35.76
CA ILE A 987 -34.56 -10.14 -34.33
C ILE A 987 -35.82 -10.89 -33.90
N ARG A 988 -36.99 -10.49 -34.41
CA ARG A 988 -38.24 -11.23 -34.17
C ARG A 988 -38.16 -12.66 -34.71
N SER A 989 -37.60 -12.84 -35.91
CA SER A 989 -37.42 -14.16 -36.51
C SER A 989 -36.46 -15.04 -35.70
N LEU A 990 -35.37 -14.46 -35.20
CA LEU A 990 -34.40 -15.12 -34.33
C LEU A 990 -35.04 -15.54 -33.00
N GLN A 991 -35.83 -14.65 -32.39
CA GLN A 991 -36.58 -14.94 -31.17
C GLN A 991 -37.55 -16.10 -31.39
N ALA A 992 -38.30 -16.09 -32.48
CA ALA A 992 -39.23 -17.17 -32.82
C ALA A 992 -38.50 -18.51 -33.03
N GLN A 993 -37.38 -18.49 -33.77
CA GLN A 993 -36.56 -19.68 -34.01
C GLN A 993 -36.02 -20.28 -32.71
N LEU A 994 -35.48 -19.45 -31.83
CA LEU A 994 -34.93 -19.89 -30.54
C LEU A 994 -36.02 -20.43 -29.60
N LYS A 995 -37.20 -19.78 -29.55
CA LYS A 995 -38.36 -20.28 -28.79
C LYS A 995 -38.81 -21.67 -29.26
N ILE A 996 -38.95 -21.86 -30.57
CA ILE A 996 -39.33 -23.17 -31.14
C ILE A 996 -38.24 -24.22 -30.88
N ARG A 997 -36.97 -23.83 -30.97
CA ARG A 997 -35.83 -24.71 -30.63
C ARG A 997 -35.89 -25.16 -29.17
N GLU A 998 -36.11 -24.25 -28.22
CA GLU A 998 -36.27 -24.61 -26.81
C GLU A 998 -37.46 -25.54 -26.59
N GLN A 999 -38.61 -25.26 -27.22
CA GLN A 999 -39.79 -26.13 -27.14
C GLN A 999 -39.48 -27.54 -27.67
N ARG A 1000 -38.78 -27.65 -28.82
CA ARG A 1000 -38.35 -28.94 -29.36
C ARG A 1000 -37.43 -29.69 -28.39
N LYS A 1001 -36.47 -28.98 -27.77
CA LYS A 1001 -35.56 -29.54 -26.76
C LYS A 1001 -36.32 -30.02 -25.52
N SER A 1002 -37.29 -29.24 -25.03
CA SER A 1002 -38.14 -29.60 -23.88
C SER A 1002 -39.01 -30.84 -24.14
N LEU A 1003 -39.36 -31.08 -25.40
CA LEU A 1003 -40.12 -32.25 -25.85
C LEU A 1003 -39.21 -33.43 -26.23
N GLY A 1004 -37.89 -33.33 -26.00
CA GLY A 1004 -36.93 -34.40 -26.32
C GLY A 1004 -36.74 -34.66 -27.82
N LEU A 1005 -37.15 -33.73 -28.69
CA LEU A 1005 -36.96 -33.85 -30.13
C LEU A 1005 -35.52 -33.47 -30.51
N PRO A 1006 -34.92 -34.10 -31.52
CA PRO A 1006 -33.61 -33.70 -32.01
C PRO A 1006 -33.65 -32.25 -32.53
N VAL A 1007 -32.69 -31.47 -32.07
CA VAL A 1007 -32.45 -30.08 -32.46
C VAL A 1007 -31.05 -30.02 -33.05
N ASP A 1008 -30.91 -29.31 -34.17
CA ASP A 1008 -29.59 -29.02 -34.73
C ASP A 1008 -28.87 -27.98 -33.86
N GLU A 1009 -27.80 -28.39 -33.20
CA GLU A 1009 -26.97 -27.54 -32.35
C GLU A 1009 -25.81 -26.88 -33.12
N SER A 1010 -25.67 -27.15 -34.42
CA SER A 1010 -24.55 -26.66 -35.24
C SER A 1010 -24.66 -25.21 -35.71
N GLN A 1011 -25.82 -24.56 -35.51
CA GLN A 1011 -26.06 -23.18 -35.95
C GLN A 1011 -25.35 -22.16 -35.05
N THR A 1012 -24.49 -21.33 -35.65
CA THR A 1012 -23.80 -20.25 -34.95
C THR A 1012 -24.69 -19.01 -34.82
N LEU A 1013 -24.62 -18.35 -33.66
CA LEU A 1013 -25.36 -17.11 -33.39
C LEU A 1013 -24.54 -15.86 -33.68
N HIS A 1014 -23.26 -15.99 -33.99
CA HIS A 1014 -22.37 -14.88 -34.30
C HIS A 1014 -22.89 -14.03 -35.46
N MET A 1015 -22.74 -12.71 -35.34
CA MET A 1015 -23.36 -11.75 -36.25
C MET A 1015 -22.35 -10.75 -36.83
N ILE A 1016 -22.66 -10.26 -38.03
CA ILE A 1016 -21.95 -9.14 -38.66
C ILE A 1016 -22.93 -8.02 -38.92
N PHE A 1017 -22.63 -6.84 -38.40
CA PHE A 1017 -23.42 -5.62 -38.57
C PHE A 1017 -22.72 -4.70 -39.58
N LYS A 1018 -23.28 -4.61 -40.79
CA LYS A 1018 -22.74 -3.79 -41.89
C LYS A 1018 -23.56 -2.53 -42.06
N GLY A 1019 -22.93 -1.40 -42.36
CA GLY A 1019 -23.62 -0.17 -42.74
C GLY A 1019 -22.90 1.09 -42.27
N ASN A 1020 -23.41 2.26 -42.66
CA ASN A 1020 -22.74 3.53 -42.44
C ASN A 1020 -22.68 3.93 -40.95
N PRO A 1021 -21.83 4.87 -40.54
CA PRO A 1021 -21.69 5.28 -39.14
C PRO A 1021 -22.97 5.93 -38.63
N GLY A 1022 -23.27 5.72 -37.36
CA GLY A 1022 -24.44 6.33 -36.73
C GLY A 1022 -25.79 5.71 -37.10
N THR A 1023 -25.82 4.54 -37.76
CA THR A 1023 -27.06 3.80 -38.10
C THR A 1023 -27.62 2.95 -36.94
N GLY A 1024 -26.97 2.94 -35.77
CA GLY A 1024 -27.51 2.28 -34.55
C GLY A 1024 -27.02 0.86 -34.27
N LYS A 1025 -25.93 0.41 -34.93
CA LYS A 1025 -25.31 -0.91 -34.76
C LYS A 1025 -25.07 -1.30 -33.29
N THR A 1026 -24.38 -0.46 -32.51
CA THR A 1026 -24.07 -0.72 -31.10
C THR A 1026 -25.33 -0.78 -30.22
N THR A 1027 -26.31 0.09 -30.47
CA THR A 1027 -27.59 0.08 -29.76
C THR A 1027 -28.34 -1.22 -30.00
N MET A 1028 -28.40 -1.68 -31.25
CA MET A 1028 -29.06 -2.93 -31.60
C MET A 1028 -28.34 -4.15 -31.03
N ALA A 1029 -27.01 -4.14 -30.98
CA ALA A 1029 -26.21 -5.22 -30.39
C ALA A 1029 -26.53 -5.42 -28.91
N ARG A 1030 -26.76 -4.32 -28.16
CA ARG A 1030 -27.17 -4.37 -26.76
C ARG A 1030 -28.56 -4.98 -26.60
N ILE A 1031 -29.52 -4.58 -27.44
CA ILE A 1031 -30.87 -5.16 -27.43
C ILE A 1031 -30.81 -6.66 -27.71
N VAL A 1032 -30.08 -7.09 -28.73
CA VAL A 1032 -29.87 -8.52 -29.04
C VAL A 1032 -29.35 -9.29 -27.83
N GLY A 1033 -28.40 -8.73 -27.08
CA GLY A 1033 -27.91 -9.33 -25.83
C GLY A 1033 -28.97 -9.48 -24.75
N GLU A 1034 -29.81 -8.45 -24.58
CA GLU A 1034 -30.93 -8.52 -23.64
C GLU A 1034 -31.95 -9.59 -24.05
N VAL A 1035 -32.27 -9.70 -25.34
CA VAL A 1035 -33.16 -10.75 -25.85
C VAL A 1035 -32.59 -12.13 -25.54
N LEU A 1036 -31.35 -12.39 -25.94
CA LEU A 1036 -30.73 -13.71 -25.79
C LEU A 1036 -30.53 -14.10 -24.32
N TYR A 1037 -30.23 -13.14 -23.45
CA TYR A 1037 -30.19 -13.36 -22.00
C TYR A 1037 -31.58 -13.69 -21.44
N SER A 1038 -32.62 -12.94 -21.81
CA SER A 1038 -33.99 -13.19 -21.35
C SER A 1038 -34.51 -14.57 -21.75
N MET A 1039 -34.00 -15.10 -22.86
CA MET A 1039 -34.32 -16.43 -23.39
C MET A 1039 -33.40 -17.53 -22.86
N GLY A 1040 -32.47 -17.24 -21.95
CA GLY A 1040 -31.56 -18.23 -21.39
C GLY A 1040 -30.50 -18.76 -22.37
N VAL A 1041 -30.31 -18.10 -23.51
CA VAL A 1041 -29.26 -18.44 -24.50
C VAL A 1041 -27.90 -17.87 -24.09
N LEU A 1042 -27.89 -16.68 -23.47
CA LEU A 1042 -26.72 -16.11 -22.83
C LEU A 1042 -26.85 -16.23 -21.31
N ASN A 1043 -25.75 -16.58 -20.64
CA ASN A 1043 -25.72 -16.77 -19.19
C ASN A 1043 -25.58 -15.45 -18.40
N SER A 1044 -25.24 -14.36 -19.08
CA SER A 1044 -25.02 -13.03 -18.49
C SER A 1044 -25.45 -11.91 -19.45
N LYS A 1045 -25.72 -10.73 -18.89
CA LYS A 1045 -25.89 -9.46 -19.63
C LYS A 1045 -24.56 -8.77 -19.95
N THR A 1046 -23.43 -9.46 -19.81
CA THR A 1046 -22.09 -8.90 -20.06
C THR A 1046 -22.01 -8.39 -21.51
N PHE A 1047 -21.61 -7.13 -21.70
CA PHE A 1047 -21.41 -6.53 -23.01
C PHE A 1047 -20.04 -5.86 -23.06
N VAL A 1048 -19.10 -6.45 -23.79
CA VAL A 1048 -17.73 -5.95 -23.96
C VAL A 1048 -17.60 -5.33 -25.33
N GLU A 1049 -17.32 -4.02 -25.36
CA GLU A 1049 -17.11 -3.24 -26.58
C GLU A 1049 -15.60 -3.01 -26.77
N THR A 1050 -15.08 -3.30 -27.97
CA THR A 1050 -13.67 -3.12 -28.30
C THR A 1050 -13.49 -2.77 -29.77
N ASP A 1051 -12.34 -2.21 -30.11
CA ASP A 1051 -11.88 -1.98 -31.48
C ASP A 1051 -10.52 -2.68 -31.70
N ARG A 1052 -9.85 -2.39 -32.82
CA ARG A 1052 -8.50 -2.88 -33.12
C ARG A 1052 -7.51 -2.63 -31.98
N SER A 1053 -7.52 -1.45 -31.36
CA SER A 1053 -6.56 -1.08 -30.31
C SER A 1053 -6.73 -1.92 -29.05
N GLY A 1054 -7.95 -2.42 -28.79
CA GLY A 1054 -8.23 -3.31 -27.68
C GLY A 1054 -7.85 -4.78 -27.91
N LEU A 1055 -7.64 -5.21 -29.16
CA LEU A 1055 -7.30 -6.60 -29.51
C LEU A 1055 -5.83 -6.78 -29.92
N VAL A 1056 -5.22 -5.79 -30.57
CA VAL A 1056 -3.86 -5.89 -31.11
C VAL A 1056 -2.86 -5.22 -30.17
N ALA A 1057 -1.71 -5.88 -29.93
CA ALA A 1057 -0.61 -5.36 -29.13
C ALA A 1057 0.47 -4.71 -30.02
N GLY A 1058 1.32 -3.85 -29.43
CA GLY A 1058 2.42 -3.18 -30.15
C GLY A 1058 3.67 -4.04 -30.37
N TYR A 1059 3.71 -5.26 -29.83
CA TYR A 1059 4.86 -6.15 -29.82
C TYR A 1059 4.48 -7.58 -30.26
N VAL A 1060 5.42 -8.29 -30.89
CA VAL A 1060 5.23 -9.65 -31.43
C VAL A 1060 4.91 -10.66 -30.32
N GLY A 1061 3.86 -11.49 -30.51
CA GLY A 1061 3.47 -12.57 -29.59
C GLY A 1061 2.55 -12.17 -28.42
N GLN A 1062 2.19 -10.89 -28.31
CA GLN A 1062 1.27 -10.40 -27.27
C GLN A 1062 -0.17 -10.20 -27.76
N THR A 1063 -0.39 -10.24 -29.08
CA THR A 1063 -1.71 -9.99 -29.68
C THR A 1063 -2.69 -11.11 -29.40
N ALA A 1064 -2.26 -12.37 -29.48
CA ALA A 1064 -3.11 -13.51 -29.11
C ALA A 1064 -3.56 -13.45 -27.64
N ILE A 1065 -2.66 -13.05 -26.72
CA ILE A 1065 -2.96 -12.93 -25.29
C ILE A 1065 -4.01 -11.85 -25.06
N LYS A 1066 -3.77 -10.65 -25.60
CA LYS A 1066 -4.67 -9.51 -25.46
C LYS A 1066 -6.07 -9.77 -26.04
N THR A 1067 -6.12 -10.47 -27.18
CA THR A 1067 -7.38 -10.92 -27.79
C THR A 1067 -8.10 -11.94 -26.88
N LYS A 1068 -7.36 -12.90 -26.32
CA LYS A 1068 -7.92 -13.91 -25.40
C LYS A 1068 -8.47 -13.29 -24.12
N GLU A 1069 -7.78 -12.33 -23.52
CA GLU A 1069 -8.26 -11.60 -22.32
C GLU A 1069 -9.59 -10.88 -22.61
N LYS A 1070 -9.72 -10.27 -23.81
CA LYS A 1070 -10.98 -9.65 -24.22
C LYS A 1070 -12.10 -10.66 -24.41
N ILE A 1071 -11.80 -11.82 -24.99
CA ILE A 1071 -12.77 -12.91 -25.12
C ILE A 1071 -13.19 -13.41 -23.73
N GLU A 1072 -12.25 -13.66 -22.83
CA GLU A 1072 -12.51 -14.12 -21.45
C GLU A 1072 -13.40 -13.12 -20.70
N SER A 1073 -13.16 -11.82 -20.86
CA SER A 1073 -14.00 -10.78 -20.26
C SER A 1073 -15.45 -10.75 -20.79
N ALA A 1074 -15.69 -11.34 -21.97
CA ALA A 1074 -16.99 -11.38 -22.63
C ALA A 1074 -17.72 -12.73 -22.50
N ILE A 1075 -17.09 -13.76 -21.91
CA ILE A 1075 -17.70 -15.07 -21.68
C ILE A 1075 -18.98 -14.91 -20.86
N GLY A 1076 -20.04 -15.61 -21.26
CA GLY A 1076 -21.40 -15.47 -20.73
C GLY A 1076 -22.25 -14.43 -21.45
N GLY A 1077 -21.68 -13.56 -22.28
CA GLY A 1077 -22.37 -12.44 -22.89
C GLY A 1077 -21.90 -12.13 -24.32
N ILE A 1078 -21.76 -10.83 -24.64
CA ILE A 1078 -21.44 -10.32 -25.97
C ILE A 1078 -20.03 -9.71 -26.02
N LEU A 1079 -19.27 -10.09 -27.04
CA LEU A 1079 -18.08 -9.38 -27.52
C LEU A 1079 -18.42 -8.60 -28.80
N PHE A 1080 -18.55 -7.28 -28.68
CA PHE A 1080 -18.81 -6.39 -29.81
C PHE A 1080 -17.50 -5.75 -30.28
N ILE A 1081 -17.13 -5.99 -31.53
CA ILE A 1081 -15.90 -5.47 -32.15
C ILE A 1081 -16.30 -4.42 -33.20
N ASP A 1082 -16.07 -3.15 -32.90
CA ASP A 1082 -16.30 -2.05 -33.85
C ASP A 1082 -15.12 -1.87 -34.80
N GLU A 1083 -15.42 -1.41 -36.02
CA GLU A 1083 -14.48 -1.29 -37.13
C GLU A 1083 -13.61 -2.55 -37.34
N ALA A 1084 -14.23 -3.73 -37.30
CA ALA A 1084 -13.53 -5.02 -37.29
C ALA A 1084 -12.63 -5.24 -38.53
N TYR A 1085 -12.97 -4.63 -39.67
CA TYR A 1085 -12.15 -4.64 -40.88
C TYR A 1085 -10.76 -4.01 -40.69
N ALA A 1086 -10.54 -3.19 -39.64
CA ALA A 1086 -9.22 -2.64 -39.33
C ALA A 1086 -8.20 -3.72 -38.92
N LEU A 1087 -8.67 -4.89 -38.44
CA LEU A 1087 -7.83 -6.05 -38.14
C LEU A 1087 -7.22 -6.67 -39.42
N ALA A 1088 -7.87 -6.47 -40.56
CA ALA A 1088 -7.46 -7.01 -41.84
C ALA A 1088 -6.41 -6.19 -42.59
N GLN A 1089 -6.30 -4.89 -42.30
CA GLN A 1089 -5.45 -3.98 -43.07
C GLN A 1089 -3.95 -4.37 -43.03
N ASP A 1090 -3.52 -5.13 -42.02
CA ASP A 1090 -2.15 -5.66 -41.89
C ASP A 1090 -1.97 -7.12 -42.31
N ALA A 1091 -3.01 -7.79 -42.84
CA ALA A 1091 -2.87 -9.15 -43.35
C ALA A 1091 -1.99 -9.21 -44.62
N GLY A 1092 -1.84 -8.09 -45.33
CA GLY A 1092 -0.97 -7.93 -46.50
C GLY A 1092 0.34 -7.16 -46.25
N SER A 1093 0.49 -6.51 -45.09
CA SER A 1093 1.75 -5.88 -44.67
C SER A 1093 2.53 -6.90 -43.84
N GLY A 1094 3.86 -6.95 -43.93
CA GLY A 1094 4.69 -8.01 -43.30
C GLY A 1094 4.69 -8.08 -41.76
N SER A 1095 3.69 -7.50 -41.07
CA SER A 1095 3.63 -7.37 -39.60
C SER A 1095 2.77 -8.43 -38.89
N GLY A 1096 1.86 -9.15 -39.57
CA GLY A 1096 1.21 -10.38 -39.05
C GLY A 1096 0.28 -10.26 -37.82
N PHE A 1097 0.27 -9.14 -37.10
CA PHE A 1097 -0.45 -9.00 -35.81
C PHE A 1097 -1.98 -9.05 -35.94
N GLY A 1098 -2.54 -8.45 -36.99
CA GLY A 1098 -3.99 -8.48 -37.23
C GLY A 1098 -4.51 -9.90 -37.52
N LYS A 1099 -3.72 -10.70 -38.25
CA LYS A 1099 -4.04 -12.10 -38.52
C LYS A 1099 -3.99 -12.94 -37.25
N GLU A 1100 -3.01 -12.71 -36.38
CA GLU A 1100 -2.90 -13.36 -35.07
C GLU A 1100 -4.14 -13.09 -34.18
N ALA A 1101 -4.67 -11.86 -34.18
CA ALA A 1101 -5.91 -11.53 -33.48
C ALA A 1101 -7.13 -12.26 -34.07
N ILE A 1102 -7.23 -12.33 -35.41
CA ILE A 1102 -8.32 -13.05 -36.10
C ILE A 1102 -8.29 -14.55 -35.75
N ASP A 1103 -7.11 -15.18 -35.78
CA ASP A 1103 -6.96 -16.60 -35.48
C ASP A 1103 -7.31 -16.90 -34.01
N ALA A 1104 -6.89 -16.04 -33.08
CA ALA A 1104 -7.27 -16.14 -31.67
C ALA A 1104 -8.79 -15.94 -31.46
N LEU A 1105 -9.42 -15.03 -32.20
CA LEU A 1105 -10.86 -14.80 -32.15
C LEU A 1105 -11.66 -16.01 -32.65
N VAL A 1106 -11.28 -16.57 -33.82
CA VAL A 1106 -11.93 -17.76 -34.38
C VAL A 1106 -11.81 -18.95 -33.42
N LYS A 1107 -10.62 -19.14 -32.82
CA LYS A 1107 -10.43 -20.18 -31.80
C LYS A 1107 -11.33 -19.96 -30.58
N GLY A 1108 -11.38 -18.74 -30.04
CA GLY A 1108 -12.23 -18.44 -28.88
C GLY A 1108 -13.72 -18.60 -29.16
N MET A 1109 -14.17 -18.34 -30.39
CA MET A 1109 -15.54 -18.61 -30.84
C MET A 1109 -15.84 -20.12 -30.89
N ASP A 1110 -14.89 -20.94 -31.36
CA ASP A 1110 -15.05 -22.39 -31.41
C ASP A 1110 -15.02 -23.03 -30.00
N ASP A 1111 -14.18 -22.53 -29.10
CA ASP A 1111 -14.05 -23.04 -27.74
C ASP A 1111 -15.24 -22.65 -26.84
N ASN A 1112 -15.99 -21.58 -27.17
CA ASN A 1112 -17.06 -21.02 -26.33
C ASN A 1112 -18.40 -20.84 -27.07
N ARG A 1113 -18.74 -21.75 -27.99
CA ARG A 1113 -19.92 -21.64 -28.87
C ARG A 1113 -21.26 -21.42 -28.14
N ASP A 1114 -21.45 -22.08 -27.01
CA ASP A 1114 -22.70 -22.03 -26.25
C ASP A 1114 -22.76 -20.89 -25.23
N ASN A 1115 -21.67 -20.11 -25.10
CA ASN A 1115 -21.51 -19.18 -23.99
C ASN A 1115 -20.87 -17.84 -24.40
N LEU A 1116 -20.71 -17.56 -25.70
CA LEU A 1116 -20.13 -16.32 -26.20
C LEU A 1116 -20.80 -15.91 -27.51
N LEU A 1117 -21.30 -14.67 -27.58
CA LEU A 1117 -21.76 -14.07 -28.83
C LEU A 1117 -20.79 -12.99 -29.31
N VAL A 1118 -20.06 -13.27 -30.39
CA VAL A 1118 -19.26 -12.26 -31.10
C VAL A 1118 -20.10 -11.53 -32.14
N ILE A 1119 -20.07 -10.20 -32.12
CA ILE A 1119 -20.68 -9.30 -33.12
C ILE A 1119 -19.59 -8.43 -33.72
N LEU A 1120 -19.40 -8.50 -35.04
CA LEU A 1120 -18.46 -7.64 -35.76
C LEU A 1120 -19.20 -6.50 -36.46
N ALA A 1121 -18.76 -5.26 -36.28
CA ALA A 1121 -19.36 -4.10 -36.92
C ALA A 1121 -18.37 -3.37 -37.85
N GLY A 1122 -18.88 -2.79 -38.94
CA GLY A 1122 -18.08 -2.00 -39.87
C GLY A 1122 -18.85 -1.50 -41.09
N TYR A 1123 -18.14 -0.82 -42.01
CA TYR A 1123 -18.69 -0.38 -43.30
C TYR A 1123 -18.95 -1.57 -44.22
N SER A 1124 -19.98 -1.48 -45.06
CA SER A 1124 -20.43 -2.61 -45.89
C SER A 1124 -19.33 -3.18 -46.78
N ASP A 1125 -18.70 -2.32 -47.60
CA ASP A 1125 -17.67 -2.73 -48.57
C ASP A 1125 -16.42 -3.31 -47.90
N ASP A 1126 -16.04 -2.79 -46.73
CA ASP A 1126 -14.83 -3.25 -46.02
C ASP A 1126 -15.09 -4.54 -45.25
N MET A 1127 -16.29 -4.74 -44.72
CA MET A 1127 -16.68 -5.98 -44.07
C MET A 1127 -16.84 -7.14 -45.07
N ASP A 1128 -17.24 -6.86 -46.32
CA ASP A 1128 -17.22 -7.85 -47.39
C ASP A 1128 -15.80 -8.33 -47.70
N LYS A 1129 -14.86 -7.39 -47.83
CA LYS A 1129 -13.43 -7.73 -48.00
C LYS A 1129 -12.85 -8.46 -46.80
N PHE A 1130 -13.25 -8.08 -45.58
CA PHE A 1130 -12.80 -8.70 -44.33
C PHE A 1130 -13.16 -10.19 -44.25
N LEU A 1131 -14.37 -10.56 -44.71
CA LEU A 1131 -14.86 -11.94 -44.68
C LEU A 1131 -14.08 -12.89 -45.61
N ASP A 1132 -13.46 -12.37 -46.66
CA ASP A 1132 -12.73 -13.18 -47.65
C ASP A 1132 -11.28 -13.49 -47.22
N ILE A 1133 -10.82 -12.97 -46.08
CA ILE A 1133 -9.44 -13.15 -45.59
C ILE A 1133 -9.20 -14.51 -44.95
N ASN A 1134 -10.21 -15.04 -44.26
CA ASN A 1134 -10.13 -16.35 -43.62
C ASN A 1134 -11.43 -17.12 -43.86
N PRO A 1135 -11.37 -18.30 -44.52
CA PRO A 1135 -12.53 -19.19 -44.67
C PRO A 1135 -13.22 -19.54 -43.34
N GLY A 1136 -12.46 -19.55 -42.23
CA GLY A 1136 -12.97 -19.72 -40.88
C GLY A 1136 -14.00 -18.66 -40.50
N LEU A 1137 -13.73 -17.37 -40.74
CA LEU A 1137 -14.66 -16.29 -40.41
C LEU A 1137 -15.98 -16.43 -41.17
N LYS A 1138 -15.92 -16.68 -42.49
CA LYS A 1138 -17.11 -16.81 -43.35
C LYS A 1138 -18.04 -17.94 -42.93
N SER A 1139 -17.49 -19.04 -42.40
CA SER A 1139 -18.30 -20.17 -41.92
C SER A 1139 -18.89 -19.98 -40.53
N ARG A 1140 -18.27 -19.17 -39.64
CA ARG A 1140 -18.77 -18.93 -38.28
C ARG A 1140 -19.74 -17.73 -38.18
N PHE A 1141 -19.67 -16.78 -39.11
CA PHE A 1141 -20.56 -15.61 -39.16
C PHE A 1141 -21.63 -15.78 -40.25
N ALA A 1142 -22.59 -16.67 -40.03
CA ALA A 1142 -23.69 -16.90 -40.97
C ALA A 1142 -24.74 -15.76 -40.97
N ASN A 1143 -24.83 -14.99 -39.88
CA ASN A 1143 -25.84 -13.94 -39.71
C ASN A 1143 -25.26 -12.57 -40.10
N ILE A 1144 -25.56 -12.10 -41.31
CA ILE A 1144 -25.15 -10.77 -41.77
C ILE A 1144 -26.36 -9.84 -41.77
N ILE A 1145 -26.26 -8.74 -41.04
CA ILE A 1145 -27.32 -7.74 -40.89
C ILE A 1145 -26.85 -6.42 -41.49
N GLU A 1146 -27.61 -5.89 -42.44
CA GLU A 1146 -27.38 -4.60 -43.06
C GLU A 1146 -28.19 -3.50 -42.37
N PHE A 1147 -27.51 -2.43 -41.96
CA PHE A 1147 -28.08 -1.25 -41.34
C PHE A 1147 -28.12 -0.12 -42.37
N LYS A 1148 -29.30 0.07 -42.96
CA LYS A 1148 -29.58 1.14 -43.92
C LYS A 1148 -29.56 2.52 -43.23
N ASP A 1149 -29.27 3.54 -44.02
CA ASP A 1149 -29.34 4.93 -43.59
C ASP A 1149 -30.77 5.33 -43.19
N TYR A 1150 -30.87 6.19 -42.17
CA TYR A 1150 -32.15 6.66 -41.67
C TYR A 1150 -32.82 7.61 -42.66
N SER A 1151 -34.15 7.50 -42.79
CA SER A 1151 -34.92 8.48 -43.55
C SER A 1151 -34.96 9.83 -42.83
N VAL A 1152 -35.30 10.91 -43.55
CA VAL A 1152 -35.45 12.25 -42.97
C VAL A 1152 -36.45 12.25 -41.81
N ASP A 1153 -37.54 11.50 -41.92
CA ASP A 1153 -38.54 11.43 -40.87
C ASP A 1153 -38.03 10.63 -39.65
N ASP A 1154 -37.22 9.58 -39.86
CA ASP A 1154 -36.53 8.87 -38.77
C ASP A 1154 -35.53 9.79 -38.03
N LEU A 1155 -34.72 10.56 -38.77
CA LEU A 1155 -33.77 11.51 -38.20
C LEU A 1155 -34.46 12.59 -37.37
N LEU A 1156 -35.65 13.04 -37.78
CA LEU A 1156 -36.47 13.98 -37.00
C LEU A 1156 -36.96 13.36 -35.70
N ILE A 1157 -37.43 12.12 -35.73
CA ILE A 1157 -37.87 11.40 -34.51
C ILE A 1157 -36.68 11.20 -33.56
N ILE A 1158 -35.51 10.83 -34.11
CA ILE A 1158 -34.26 10.71 -33.33
C ILE A 1158 -33.89 12.05 -32.69
N ALA A 1159 -33.99 13.16 -33.44
CA ALA A 1159 -33.75 14.50 -32.91
C ALA A 1159 -34.75 14.84 -31.80
N ASP A 1160 -36.05 14.67 -32.04
CA ASP A 1160 -37.12 14.95 -31.07
C ASP A 1160 -36.87 14.18 -29.75
N ASN A 1161 -36.52 12.89 -29.83
CA ASN A 1161 -36.18 12.06 -28.67
C ASN A 1161 -34.91 12.54 -27.95
N LEU A 1162 -33.87 12.92 -28.69
CA LEU A 1162 -32.60 13.38 -28.13
C LEU A 1162 -32.77 14.69 -27.34
N PHE A 1163 -33.48 15.67 -27.91
CA PHE A 1163 -33.75 16.94 -27.22
C PHE A 1163 -34.66 16.73 -26.00
N ARG A 1164 -35.73 15.93 -26.14
CA ARG A 1164 -36.67 15.64 -25.05
C ARG A 1164 -35.99 14.94 -23.87
N ASN A 1165 -35.18 13.92 -24.12
CA ASN A 1165 -34.45 13.19 -23.08
C ASN A 1165 -33.42 14.06 -22.34
N LYS A 1166 -32.95 15.14 -22.98
CA LYS A 1166 -32.06 16.13 -22.37
C LYS A 1166 -32.79 17.33 -21.75
N GLY A 1167 -34.13 17.29 -21.71
CA GLY A 1167 -34.95 18.31 -21.06
C GLY A 1167 -35.23 19.55 -21.91
N TYR A 1168 -34.98 19.49 -23.22
CA TYR A 1168 -35.24 20.59 -24.15
C TYR A 1168 -36.56 20.41 -24.90
N VAL A 1169 -37.18 21.54 -25.27
CA VAL A 1169 -38.38 21.63 -26.10
C VAL A 1169 -38.02 22.34 -27.40
N ILE A 1170 -38.32 21.72 -28.54
CA ILE A 1170 -38.03 22.29 -29.87
C ILE A 1170 -39.27 23.04 -30.38
N THR A 1171 -39.10 24.28 -30.86
CA THR A 1171 -40.21 25.01 -31.50
C THR A 1171 -40.57 24.42 -32.87
N LYS A 1172 -41.81 24.66 -33.33
CA LYS A 1172 -42.25 24.18 -34.67
C LYS A 1172 -41.34 24.67 -35.80
N GLU A 1173 -40.88 25.91 -35.72
CA GLU A 1173 -39.99 26.51 -36.70
C GLU A 1173 -38.58 25.89 -36.68
N ALA A 1174 -38.05 25.62 -35.48
CA ALA A 1174 -36.77 24.93 -35.33
C ALA A 1174 -36.82 23.51 -35.92
N ARG A 1175 -37.93 22.79 -35.68
CA ARG A 1175 -38.15 21.45 -36.24
C ARG A 1175 -38.25 21.45 -37.76
N LEU A 1176 -38.93 22.44 -38.35
CA LEU A 1176 -38.98 22.61 -39.82
C LEU A 1176 -37.58 22.87 -40.39
N LYS A 1177 -36.80 23.74 -39.74
CA LYS A 1177 -35.42 24.01 -40.16
C LYS A 1177 -34.52 22.78 -40.09
N MET A 1178 -34.65 21.95 -39.04
CA MET A 1178 -33.96 20.66 -38.95
C MET A 1178 -34.37 19.72 -40.09
N LYS A 1179 -35.66 19.67 -40.44
CA LYS A 1179 -36.16 18.84 -41.54
C LYS A 1179 -35.48 19.18 -42.87
N ASP A 1180 -35.30 20.47 -43.16
CA ASP A 1180 -34.65 20.89 -44.41
C ASP A 1180 -33.14 20.61 -44.40
N ILE A 1181 -32.46 20.78 -43.25
CA ILE A 1181 -31.05 20.38 -43.10
C ILE A 1181 -30.89 18.87 -43.33
N PHE A 1182 -31.76 18.04 -42.75
CA PHE A 1182 -31.71 16.59 -42.92
C PHE A 1182 -31.99 16.14 -44.36
N LYS A 1183 -32.87 16.83 -45.10
CA LYS A 1183 -33.10 16.54 -46.54
C LYS A 1183 -31.84 16.73 -47.38
N GLU A 1184 -31.05 17.76 -47.08
CA GLU A 1184 -29.79 18.00 -47.79
C GLU A 1184 -28.71 16.99 -47.37
N ALA A 1185 -28.61 16.70 -46.07
CA ALA A 1185 -27.67 15.70 -45.54
C ALA A 1185 -27.90 14.31 -46.13
N CYS A 1186 -29.15 13.85 -46.25
CA CYS A 1186 -29.47 12.53 -46.82
C CYS A 1186 -29.10 12.38 -48.31
N LYS A 1187 -28.72 13.45 -49.02
CA LYS A 1187 -28.21 13.36 -50.41
C LYS A 1187 -26.73 13.00 -50.47
N VAL A 1188 -26.00 13.14 -49.37
CA VAL A 1188 -24.57 12.85 -49.26
C VAL A 1188 -24.39 11.41 -48.76
N SER A 1189 -23.54 10.63 -49.46
CA SER A 1189 -23.14 9.31 -48.98
C SER A 1189 -22.37 9.44 -47.67
N ASP A 1190 -22.63 8.57 -46.69
CA ASP A 1190 -21.95 8.55 -45.38
C ASP A 1190 -22.14 9.82 -44.54
N PHE A 1191 -23.27 10.53 -44.68
CA PHE A 1191 -23.57 11.75 -43.93
C PHE A 1191 -23.58 11.62 -42.39
N GLY A 1192 -23.40 10.42 -41.85
CA GLY A 1192 -23.20 10.16 -40.42
C GLY A 1192 -24.47 9.89 -39.61
N ASN A 1193 -25.66 9.87 -40.22
CA ASN A 1193 -26.91 9.40 -39.60
C ASN A 1193 -27.18 9.98 -38.20
N GLY A 1194 -27.38 9.13 -37.17
CA GLY A 1194 -27.62 9.57 -35.80
C GLY A 1194 -26.45 10.35 -35.18
N ARG A 1195 -25.21 10.15 -35.67
CA ARG A 1195 -24.05 10.98 -35.27
C ARG A 1195 -24.20 12.41 -35.80
N TYR A 1196 -24.73 12.58 -37.00
CA TYR A 1196 -25.04 13.89 -37.56
C TYR A 1196 -26.12 14.62 -36.75
N VAL A 1197 -27.18 13.91 -36.35
CA VAL A 1197 -28.23 14.45 -35.46
C VAL A 1197 -27.65 14.91 -34.13
N ARG A 1198 -26.72 14.13 -33.54
CA ARG A 1198 -26.00 14.50 -32.31
C ARG A 1198 -25.15 15.76 -32.50
N ASN A 1199 -24.43 15.88 -33.61
CA ASN A 1199 -23.62 17.05 -33.91
C ASN A 1199 -24.50 18.31 -34.07
N ILE A 1200 -25.66 18.19 -34.72
CA ILE A 1200 -26.64 19.29 -34.81
C ILE A 1200 -27.18 19.66 -33.42
N PHE A 1201 -27.50 18.68 -32.58
CA PHE A 1201 -27.92 18.91 -31.20
C PHE A 1201 -26.86 19.71 -30.41
N GLU A 1202 -25.61 19.27 -30.43
CA GLU A 1202 -24.51 19.95 -29.71
C GLU A 1202 -24.32 21.39 -30.20
N LYS A 1203 -24.38 21.60 -31.52
CA LYS A 1203 -24.29 22.93 -32.12
C LYS A 1203 -25.51 23.80 -31.75
N ALA A 1204 -26.70 23.24 -31.71
CA ALA A 1204 -27.93 23.94 -31.34
C ALA A 1204 -27.89 24.39 -29.87
N VAL A 1205 -27.46 23.53 -28.94
CA VAL A 1205 -27.28 23.89 -27.52
C VAL A 1205 -26.23 25.00 -27.37
N ARG A 1206 -25.12 24.92 -28.11
CA ARG A 1206 -24.10 25.99 -28.10
C ARG A 1206 -24.66 27.32 -28.60
N ASN A 1207 -25.43 27.30 -29.69
CA ASN A 1207 -26.03 28.51 -30.25
C ASN A 1207 -27.10 29.09 -29.33
N GLN A 1208 -27.89 28.24 -28.66
CA GLN A 1208 -28.84 28.63 -27.63
C GLN A 1208 -28.10 29.37 -26.50
N ALA A 1209 -26.99 28.84 -26.00
CA ALA A 1209 -26.20 29.51 -24.96
C ALA A 1209 -25.74 30.93 -25.38
N VAL A 1210 -25.28 31.09 -26.64
CA VAL A 1210 -24.89 32.39 -27.21
C VAL A 1210 -26.09 33.35 -27.35
N ARG A 1211 -27.28 32.83 -27.66
CA ARG A 1211 -28.52 33.63 -27.69
C ARG A 1211 -28.92 34.09 -26.29
N LEU A 1212 -28.90 33.16 -25.32
CA LEU A 1212 -29.32 33.40 -23.94
C LEU A 1212 -28.38 34.37 -23.19
N GLU A 1213 -27.09 34.42 -23.54
CA GLU A 1213 -26.14 35.41 -23.02
C GLU A 1213 -26.61 36.86 -23.23
N LYS A 1214 -27.37 37.12 -24.30
CA LYS A 1214 -27.84 38.46 -24.68
C LYS A 1214 -29.16 38.87 -24.01
N ILE A 1215 -29.70 38.03 -23.12
CA ILE A 1215 -30.98 38.26 -22.45
C ILE A 1215 -30.73 38.56 -20.96
N ASP A 1216 -31.05 39.78 -20.53
CA ASP A 1216 -30.78 40.22 -19.15
C ASP A 1216 -31.60 39.47 -18.07
N ASN A 1217 -32.81 38.98 -18.42
CA ASN A 1217 -33.70 38.25 -17.53
C ASN A 1217 -34.09 36.88 -18.11
N LEU A 1218 -33.35 35.84 -17.73
CA LEU A 1218 -33.59 34.47 -18.16
C LEU A 1218 -34.77 33.84 -17.40
N THR A 1219 -35.73 33.27 -18.13
CA THR A 1219 -36.84 32.49 -17.58
C THR A 1219 -36.57 30.99 -17.75
N LYS A 1220 -37.28 30.14 -16.99
CA LYS A 1220 -37.21 28.68 -17.17
C LYS A 1220 -37.54 28.28 -18.62
N ASP A 1221 -38.49 28.96 -19.24
CA ASP A 1221 -38.92 28.71 -20.61
C ASP A 1221 -37.80 29.00 -21.64
N HIS A 1222 -37.03 30.08 -21.43
CA HIS A 1222 -35.86 30.39 -22.26
C HIS A 1222 -34.76 29.33 -22.17
N LEU A 1223 -34.52 28.79 -20.97
CA LEU A 1223 -33.47 27.80 -20.73
C LEU A 1223 -33.76 26.43 -21.37
N VAL A 1224 -35.04 26.07 -21.52
CA VAL A 1224 -35.45 24.76 -22.07
C VAL A 1224 -35.82 24.82 -23.54
N THR A 1225 -36.07 25.99 -24.12
CA THR A 1225 -36.59 26.12 -25.49
C THR A 1225 -35.50 26.33 -26.53
N ILE A 1226 -35.48 25.50 -27.57
CA ILE A 1226 -34.61 25.60 -28.75
C ILE A 1226 -35.39 26.22 -29.90
N GLU A 1227 -34.90 27.36 -30.39
CA GLU A 1227 -35.54 28.16 -31.44
C GLU A 1227 -34.88 27.98 -32.80
N ALA A 1228 -35.53 28.45 -33.88
CA ALA A 1228 -35.04 28.26 -35.23
C ALA A 1228 -33.70 28.96 -35.50
N CYS A 1229 -33.36 30.02 -34.75
CA CYS A 1229 -32.05 30.66 -34.82
C CYS A 1229 -30.93 29.81 -34.21
N ASP A 1230 -31.25 28.90 -33.29
CA ASP A 1230 -30.27 28.05 -32.61
C ASP A 1230 -29.84 26.89 -33.51
N VAL A 1231 -30.73 26.40 -34.39
CA VAL A 1231 -30.46 25.31 -35.32
C VAL A 1231 -29.63 25.80 -36.51
N SER A 1232 -28.50 25.13 -36.78
CA SER A 1232 -27.63 25.43 -37.92
C SER A 1232 -26.98 24.17 -38.49
N GLU A 1233 -26.66 24.20 -39.78
CA GLU A 1233 -26.01 23.09 -40.48
C GLU A 1233 -24.62 22.82 -39.89
N VAL A 1234 -24.23 21.55 -39.82
CA VAL A 1234 -22.89 21.11 -39.40
C VAL A 1234 -22.18 20.55 -40.63
N ASN A 1235 -20.86 20.71 -40.70
CA ASN A 1235 -20.07 20.13 -41.79
C ASN A 1235 -20.32 18.62 -41.85
N LEU A 1236 -20.66 18.17 -43.05
CA LEU A 1236 -20.83 16.77 -43.44
C LEU A 1236 -19.47 16.12 -43.69
#